data_AF-A0A931KP77-F1
#
_entry.id   AF-A0A931KP77-F1
#
_cell.length_a   1.000
_cell.length_b   1.000
_cell.length_c   1.000
_cell.angle_alpha   90.00
_cell.angle_beta   90.00
_cell.angle_gamma   90.00
#
_symmetry.space_group_name_H-M   'P 1'
#
loop_
_entity.id
_entity.type
_entity.pdbx_description
1 polymer ?
#
loop_
_entity_poly.entity_id
_entity_poly.type
_entity_poly.pdbx_seq_one_letter_code
_entity_poly.pdbx_strand_id
1 'polypeptide(L)'
;MSSAMTISLKVTQASLNQTAMDFPRNMANIYAAIDEAASQGSDVLALEELTITGYDCGDDFQKTDNDKIESLLRDIAAYAHAKNPNLIISVGHPWRLQMRDIPKDGVFATHTKHALYDRMNKPFNVQSLIVGGKVAGITAKTNLYNDGRGYEDRYFSQWDMEIDDRVPGNKHFGTLEISFGDEKVLFGRPIIQVTDGTWAINIAQAICEEKWVATRFDGAPYTNDRYAKDNIIPMISDAAEGQEGLLLLIANASPPSPLKLDSHVELDKLAASKYAEVVVDTDGVGSSGSTFAQFGHRLVVVGDEVLSSGHRLGFGRVQATTSTVPISAFPYSDESVPHDIALKHDFTNAAQAPAGTLAWLTAEGAWDAPENMYREAEESIRMTALWLFDYMRKNKTRGIMEALSGGADSAFNCVMVSATVRLGFKDLGVEGFFKEMKHLPYKNAVLAAYKSGGEEAAYEECMRHMLSTVYMGTSNSSDETKEAARFLIEGDANTKGIGGVHKNRNVQDMLDFYAFLFAVEDTTQIDPVRKEEMFTEVKTFLNLKPGLYTREELDKKQAEIKEKYPEITALVSAAYPEHTVAYENIQARARQVLVMMMANVEGKMAIANPNLDEARNAYATFGGDLHSGTINLNAHLPKEIQIGLMHYMMKHGLMGVMDPIEALKKVMANKPTAELMPKDANGKVIQNDEDALQRTFAQMNYIAKQMLYVRMPTRNGERRYNATEVFSACLTDEGCRFDGADIERVYSMVAFSYERWGISQHKIHASAIGPTYGQNVDHQVSLRTPNLSGNSKDEIVELGIDVLAVKMAISDDQISLLKRRSRQDEDFVEKFMSLLKQGKRDLSCDLSVIEQAVREKGWEGTFGEPPEYLKVLSVVRPSI
;
A
#
# COMPACT_ATOMS: atom_id res chain seq x y z
N MET A 1 42.38 -29.13 -20.71
CA MET A 1 41.50 -27.99 -21.00
C MET A 1 40.48 -28.45 -22.04
N SER A 2 39.47 -29.22 -21.64
CA SER A 2 38.35 -29.56 -22.51
C SER A 2 37.15 -28.71 -22.10
N SER A 3 36.54 -28.09 -23.12
CA SER A 3 35.34 -27.25 -23.13
C SER A 3 34.28 -27.63 -22.11
N ALA A 4 33.76 -26.64 -21.37
CA ALA A 4 32.53 -26.76 -20.61
C ALA A 4 31.41 -27.34 -21.48
N MET A 5 30.58 -28.19 -20.88
CA MET A 5 29.41 -28.78 -21.53
C MET A 5 28.19 -27.95 -21.17
N THR A 6 27.38 -27.56 -22.16
CA THR A 6 26.08 -26.96 -21.86
C THR A 6 25.07 -28.06 -21.54
N ILE A 7 24.44 -27.98 -20.37
CA ILE A 7 23.30 -28.82 -19.97
C ILE A 7 22.00 -28.01 -20.03
N SER A 8 20.86 -28.69 -20.16
CA SER A 8 19.54 -28.05 -20.13
C SER A 8 18.81 -28.42 -18.84
N LEU A 9 18.52 -27.43 -18.00
CA LEU A 9 17.72 -27.60 -16.80
C LEU A 9 16.28 -27.18 -17.07
N LYS A 10 15.32 -27.90 -16.49
CA LYS A 10 13.93 -27.47 -16.46
C LYS A 10 13.59 -26.87 -15.10
N VAL A 11 13.25 -25.58 -15.10
CA VAL A 11 13.00 -24.79 -13.90
C VAL A 11 11.53 -24.41 -13.84
N THR A 12 10.86 -24.75 -12.74
CA THR A 12 9.53 -24.25 -12.39
C THR A 12 9.66 -23.17 -11.33
N GLN A 13 9.04 -22.02 -11.58
CA GLN A 13 8.82 -20.99 -10.57
C GLN A 13 7.37 -21.07 -10.15
N ALA A 14 7.08 -21.00 -8.85
CA ALA A 14 5.70 -20.96 -8.38
C ALA A 14 5.49 -19.82 -7.39
N SER A 15 4.50 -18.98 -7.68
CA SER A 15 3.99 -17.96 -6.79
C SER A 15 2.79 -18.52 -6.04
N LEU A 16 2.89 -18.56 -4.71
CA LEU A 16 1.84 -19.14 -3.88
C LEU A 16 1.06 -18.06 -3.13
N ASN A 17 -0.27 -18.24 -3.06
CA ASN A 17 -1.14 -17.38 -2.28
C ASN A 17 -1.25 -17.87 -0.84
N GLN A 18 -0.16 -17.60 -0.11
CA GLN A 18 -0.02 -17.92 1.30
C GLN A 18 -0.91 -17.06 2.18
N THR A 19 -1.12 -17.53 3.40
CA THR A 19 -1.79 -16.79 4.45
C THR A 19 -0.95 -16.88 5.70
N ALA A 20 -0.70 -15.73 6.33
CA ALA A 20 0.11 -15.61 7.52
C ALA A 20 -0.23 -16.68 8.55
N MET A 21 0.75 -17.52 8.88
CA MET A 21 0.69 -18.60 9.86
C MET A 21 -0.38 -19.70 9.60
N ASP A 22 -1.00 -19.74 8.42
CA ASP A 22 -1.94 -20.81 8.02
C ASP A 22 -1.19 -22.01 7.43
N PHE A 23 -0.43 -22.71 8.27
CA PHE A 23 0.41 -23.84 7.84
C PHE A 23 -0.34 -24.91 7.03
N PRO A 24 -1.55 -25.39 7.40
CA PRO A 24 -2.26 -26.39 6.60
C PRO A 24 -2.54 -25.92 5.17
N ARG A 25 -2.95 -24.66 5.01
CA ARG A 25 -3.17 -24.06 3.69
C ARG A 25 -1.86 -23.88 2.94
N ASN A 26 -0.85 -23.32 3.61
CA ASN A 26 0.41 -22.98 2.96
C ASN A 26 1.13 -24.25 2.48
N MET A 27 1.15 -25.29 3.29
CA MET A 27 1.69 -26.61 2.92
C MET A 27 0.91 -27.24 1.77
N ALA A 28 -0.43 -27.13 1.75
CA ALA A 28 -1.22 -27.62 0.62
C ALA A 28 -0.88 -26.90 -0.71
N ASN A 29 -0.59 -25.59 -0.65
CA ASN A 29 -0.13 -24.84 -1.81
C ASN A 29 1.28 -25.30 -2.26
N ILE A 30 2.20 -25.51 -1.31
CA ILE A 30 3.56 -26.01 -1.58
C ILE A 30 3.50 -27.41 -2.23
N TYR A 31 2.69 -28.33 -1.70
CA TYR A 31 2.53 -29.66 -2.30
C TYR A 31 1.95 -29.60 -3.70
N ALA A 32 1.00 -28.70 -3.96
CA ALA A 32 0.45 -28.50 -5.30
C ALA A 32 1.50 -27.92 -6.28
N ALA A 33 2.40 -27.05 -5.83
CA ALA A 33 3.53 -26.60 -6.66
C ALA A 33 4.55 -27.72 -6.93
N ILE A 34 4.79 -28.60 -5.96
CA ILE A 34 5.62 -29.80 -6.14
C ILE A 34 4.99 -30.75 -7.15
N ASP A 35 3.67 -30.97 -7.04
CA ASP A 35 2.93 -31.79 -8.00
C ASP A 35 3.02 -31.22 -9.43
N GLU A 36 2.89 -29.90 -9.57
CA GLU A 36 3.07 -29.21 -10.85
C GLU A 36 4.49 -29.41 -11.39
N ALA A 37 5.53 -29.06 -10.62
CA ALA A 37 6.93 -29.21 -11.03
C ALA A 37 7.29 -30.66 -11.38
N ALA A 38 6.86 -31.62 -10.58
CA ALA A 38 7.08 -33.05 -10.86
C ALA A 38 6.35 -33.49 -12.13
N SER A 39 5.12 -33.03 -12.36
CA SER A 39 4.36 -33.35 -13.59
C SER A 39 5.01 -32.79 -14.86
N GLN A 40 5.67 -31.63 -14.75
CA GLN A 40 6.45 -31.03 -15.83
C GLN A 40 7.81 -31.70 -16.00
N GLY A 41 8.24 -32.55 -15.06
CA GLY A 41 9.56 -33.16 -15.03
C GLY A 41 10.66 -32.13 -14.80
N SER A 42 10.43 -31.18 -13.89
CA SER A 42 11.37 -30.11 -13.55
C SER A 42 12.51 -30.62 -12.68
N ASP A 43 13.69 -30.06 -12.89
CA ASP A 43 14.89 -30.26 -12.08
C ASP A 43 14.89 -29.32 -10.87
N VAL A 44 14.35 -28.11 -11.01
CA VAL A 44 14.30 -27.09 -9.95
C VAL A 44 12.88 -26.53 -9.79
N LEU A 45 12.43 -26.39 -8.54
CA LEU A 45 11.26 -25.62 -8.12
C LEU A 45 11.71 -24.45 -7.24
N ALA A 46 11.52 -23.23 -7.73
CA ALA A 46 11.76 -21.99 -6.99
C ALA A 46 10.45 -21.46 -6.38
N LEU A 47 10.45 -21.21 -5.07
CA LEU A 47 9.32 -20.66 -4.32
C LEU A 47 9.67 -19.29 -3.72
N GLU A 48 8.63 -18.55 -3.33
CA GLU A 48 8.76 -17.20 -2.79
C GLU A 48 9.43 -17.13 -1.40
N GLU A 49 9.80 -15.92 -0.98
CA GLU A 49 10.34 -15.67 0.36
C GLU A 49 9.33 -16.01 1.47
N LEU A 50 9.82 -16.63 2.56
CA LEU A 50 9.00 -17.03 3.73
C LEU A 50 7.76 -17.89 3.37
N THR A 51 7.87 -18.72 2.33
CA THR A 51 6.82 -19.60 1.78
C THR A 51 5.99 -20.33 2.84
N ILE A 52 6.64 -20.97 3.82
CA ILE A 52 5.98 -21.87 4.78
C ILE A 52 5.03 -21.09 5.70
N THR A 53 5.47 -19.92 6.18
CA THR A 53 4.70 -19.08 7.11
C THR A 53 3.81 -18.09 6.39
N GLY A 54 4.16 -17.71 5.15
CA GLY A 54 3.75 -16.46 4.52
C GLY A 54 4.57 -15.28 5.04
N TYR A 55 4.83 -14.31 4.17
CA TYR A 55 5.66 -13.13 4.51
C TYR A 55 4.95 -12.15 5.47
N ASP A 56 3.64 -11.98 5.32
CA ASP A 56 2.86 -10.95 6.02
C ASP A 56 2.43 -11.37 7.45
N CYS A 57 3.36 -11.86 8.27
CA CYS A 57 3.09 -12.34 9.64
C CYS A 57 3.33 -11.30 10.74
N GLY A 58 4.15 -10.27 10.49
CA GLY A 58 4.49 -9.27 11.49
C GLY A 58 5.11 -9.86 12.77
N ASP A 59 4.64 -9.43 13.94
CA ASP A 59 5.18 -9.88 15.24
C ASP A 59 5.03 -11.39 15.47
N ASP A 60 4.17 -12.09 14.72
CA ASP A 60 4.01 -13.54 14.83
C ASP A 60 5.27 -14.32 14.43
N PHE A 61 6.21 -13.71 13.69
CA PHE A 61 7.54 -14.28 13.49
C PHE A 61 8.28 -14.56 14.80
N GLN A 62 7.99 -13.82 15.87
CA GLN A 62 8.57 -14.10 17.18
C GLN A 62 8.12 -15.44 17.77
N LYS A 63 7.02 -16.03 17.26
CA LYS A 63 6.53 -17.35 17.65
C LYS A 63 7.18 -18.49 16.85
N THR A 64 8.25 -18.22 16.09
CA THR A 64 8.99 -19.23 15.33
C THR A 64 9.42 -20.38 16.25
N ASP A 65 9.02 -21.58 15.84
CA ASP A 65 9.31 -22.86 16.48
C ASP A 65 10.08 -23.73 15.48
N ASN A 66 11.38 -23.89 15.72
CA ASN A 66 12.25 -24.63 14.80
C ASN A 66 11.85 -26.10 14.69
N ASP A 67 11.34 -26.75 15.75
CA ASP A 67 10.99 -28.17 15.72
C ASP A 67 9.81 -28.39 14.76
N LYS A 68 8.83 -27.48 14.80
CA LYS A 68 7.72 -27.46 13.85
C LYS A 68 8.19 -27.19 12.42
N ILE A 69 9.02 -26.18 12.21
CA ILE A 69 9.54 -25.82 10.87
C ILE A 69 10.38 -26.97 10.30
N GLU A 70 11.22 -27.60 11.11
CA GLU A 70 11.99 -28.78 10.75
C GLU A 70 11.07 -29.92 10.29
N SER A 71 10.03 -30.24 11.06
CA SER A 71 9.05 -31.27 10.68
C SER A 71 8.41 -30.98 9.32
N LEU A 72 8.02 -29.73 9.07
CA LEU A 72 7.41 -29.32 7.81
C LEU A 72 8.39 -29.40 6.63
N LEU A 73 9.65 -29.02 6.82
CA LEU A 73 10.71 -29.17 5.82
C LEU A 73 10.95 -30.64 5.47
N ARG A 74 10.97 -31.53 6.49
CA ARG A 74 11.09 -32.97 6.28
C ARG A 74 9.89 -33.53 5.51
N ASP A 75 8.67 -33.07 5.80
CA ASP A 75 7.48 -33.46 5.05
C ASP A 75 7.54 -33.00 3.59
N ILE A 76 8.01 -31.76 3.33
CA ILE A 76 8.21 -31.24 1.97
C ILE A 76 9.25 -32.09 1.24
N ALA A 77 10.39 -32.36 1.88
CA ALA A 77 11.47 -33.12 1.28
C ALA A 77 11.06 -34.56 0.96
N ALA A 78 10.32 -35.23 1.86
CA ALA A 78 9.80 -36.57 1.65
C ALA A 78 8.74 -36.61 0.53
N TYR A 79 7.81 -35.63 0.51
CA TYR A 79 6.79 -35.54 -0.53
C TYR A 79 7.41 -35.29 -1.92
N ALA A 80 8.35 -34.35 -2.00
CA ALA A 80 9.10 -34.06 -3.22
C ALA A 80 9.85 -35.29 -3.72
N HIS A 81 10.60 -35.96 -2.85
CA HIS A 81 11.36 -37.15 -3.22
C HIS A 81 10.47 -38.29 -3.73
N ALA A 82 9.29 -38.47 -3.14
CA ALA A 82 8.33 -39.47 -3.58
C ALA A 82 7.73 -39.16 -4.96
N LYS A 83 7.65 -37.88 -5.35
CA LYS A 83 7.12 -37.43 -6.65
C LYS A 83 8.19 -37.42 -7.73
N ASN A 84 9.36 -36.86 -7.41
CA ASN A 84 10.52 -36.81 -8.26
C ASN A 84 11.77 -36.80 -7.35
N PRO A 85 12.54 -37.91 -7.26
CA PRO A 85 13.72 -37.98 -6.40
C PRO A 85 14.84 -37.01 -6.82
N ASN A 86 14.77 -36.49 -8.05
CA ASN A 86 15.73 -35.56 -8.62
C ASN A 86 15.35 -34.08 -8.42
N LEU A 87 14.16 -33.78 -7.88
CA LEU A 87 13.68 -32.40 -7.76
C LEU A 87 14.45 -31.63 -6.69
N ILE A 88 14.99 -30.47 -7.08
CA ILE A 88 15.59 -29.47 -6.20
C ILE A 88 14.52 -28.44 -5.85
N ILE A 89 14.42 -28.05 -4.58
CA ILE A 89 13.41 -27.07 -4.13
C ILE A 89 14.09 -25.97 -3.32
N SER A 90 13.79 -24.72 -3.65
CA SER A 90 14.06 -23.55 -2.80
C SER A 90 12.78 -23.18 -2.04
N VAL A 91 12.84 -23.12 -0.70
CA VAL A 91 11.67 -22.88 0.15
C VAL A 91 11.99 -21.96 1.34
N GLY A 92 11.15 -20.95 1.56
CA GLY A 92 11.37 -19.92 2.57
C GLY A 92 10.68 -20.18 3.91
N HIS A 93 11.36 -19.81 4.99
CA HIS A 93 10.83 -19.89 6.36
C HIS A 93 11.66 -19.04 7.33
N PRO A 94 11.15 -18.75 8.54
CA PRO A 94 11.99 -18.23 9.61
C PRO A 94 12.83 -19.35 10.25
N TRP A 95 13.99 -19.01 10.81
CA TRP A 95 14.80 -19.97 11.58
C TRP A 95 15.55 -19.29 12.72
N ARG A 96 15.48 -19.85 13.94
CA ARG A 96 16.25 -19.34 15.09
C ARG A 96 17.59 -20.06 15.19
N LEU A 97 18.70 -19.32 15.14
CA LEU A 97 20.02 -19.90 15.42
C LEU A 97 20.13 -20.18 16.92
N GLN A 98 20.36 -21.43 17.31
CA GLN A 98 20.48 -21.76 18.74
C GLN A 98 21.92 -21.55 19.22
N MET A 99 22.08 -20.98 20.41
CA MET A 99 23.40 -20.68 21.01
C MET A 99 24.27 -21.93 21.22
N ARG A 100 23.67 -23.14 21.24
CA ARG A 100 24.41 -24.41 21.32
C ARG A 100 25.17 -24.75 20.03
N ASP A 101 24.74 -24.18 18.90
CA ASP A 101 25.29 -24.42 17.57
C ASP A 101 26.45 -23.47 17.24
N ILE A 102 26.78 -22.53 18.13
CA ILE A 102 27.89 -21.58 17.95
C ILE A 102 29.14 -22.09 18.71
N PRO A 103 30.32 -22.19 18.06
CA PRO A 103 31.57 -22.56 18.72
C PRO A 103 31.89 -21.64 19.91
N LYS A 104 32.29 -22.21 21.05
CA LYS A 104 32.46 -21.49 22.34
C LYS A 104 33.85 -20.88 22.54
N ASP A 105 34.71 -20.91 21.52
CA ASP A 105 36.15 -20.74 21.69
C ASP A 105 36.58 -19.27 21.50
N GLY A 106 37.26 -18.72 22.51
CA GLY A 106 38.23 -17.60 22.45
C GLY A 106 37.76 -16.21 22.01
N VAL A 107 37.29 -16.04 20.77
CA VAL A 107 37.01 -14.74 20.14
C VAL A 107 35.59 -14.25 20.47
N PHE A 108 34.67 -15.18 20.68
CA PHE A 108 33.26 -14.87 20.85
C PHE A 108 32.80 -14.68 22.30
N ALA A 109 33.53 -15.20 23.29
CA ALA A 109 33.20 -15.03 24.71
C ALA A 109 33.23 -13.56 25.17
N THR A 110 33.95 -12.69 24.45
CA THR A 110 34.17 -11.28 24.79
C THR A 110 33.23 -10.31 24.06
N HIS A 111 32.52 -10.75 23.01
CA HIS A 111 31.69 -9.90 22.13
C HIS A 111 30.19 -10.18 22.27
N THR A 112 29.69 -10.25 23.50
CA THR A 112 28.27 -10.52 23.83
C THR A 112 27.26 -9.50 23.26
N LYS A 113 27.68 -8.48 22.51
CA LYS A 113 26.80 -7.49 21.85
C LYS A 113 26.54 -7.80 20.36
N HIS A 114 27.07 -8.89 19.83
CA HIS A 114 26.96 -9.24 18.41
C HIS A 114 25.62 -9.93 18.06
N ALA A 115 25.10 -9.73 16.83
CA ALA A 115 23.82 -10.30 16.38
C ALA A 115 23.77 -11.84 16.44
N LEU A 116 24.89 -12.50 16.19
CA LEU A 116 25.05 -13.97 16.33
C LEU A 116 24.92 -14.45 17.80
N TYR A 117 25.29 -13.61 18.77
CA TYR A 117 25.14 -13.89 20.20
C TYR A 117 23.81 -13.30 20.66
N ASP A 118 22.76 -13.96 20.23
CA ASP A 118 21.39 -13.46 20.21
C ASP A 118 20.85 -13.05 21.59
N ARG A 119 21.08 -11.78 21.98
CA ARG A 119 20.49 -11.21 23.21
C ARG A 119 18.98 -11.00 23.09
N MET A 120 18.45 -10.87 21.87
CA MET A 120 17.04 -10.56 21.64
C MET A 120 16.19 -11.80 21.37
N ASN A 121 16.83 -12.95 21.15
CA ASN A 121 16.23 -14.17 20.64
C ASN A 121 15.33 -13.84 19.43
N LYS A 122 15.89 -13.44 18.27
CA LYS A 122 15.14 -13.19 17.01
C LYS A 122 15.46 -14.25 15.95
N PRO A 123 14.48 -14.73 15.17
CA PRO A 123 14.76 -15.60 14.03
C PRO A 123 15.53 -14.84 12.92
N PHE A 124 16.10 -15.58 11.99
CA PHE A 124 16.56 -15.09 10.70
C PHE A 124 15.47 -15.33 9.65
N ASN A 125 15.39 -14.45 8.65
CA ASN A 125 14.67 -14.71 7.41
C ASN A 125 15.57 -15.59 6.54
N VAL A 126 15.11 -16.80 6.20
CA VAL A 126 15.94 -17.80 5.52
C VAL A 126 15.24 -18.47 4.35
N GLN A 127 16.05 -18.96 3.41
CA GLN A 127 15.64 -19.81 2.30
C GLN A 127 16.42 -21.12 2.34
N SER A 128 15.72 -22.24 2.46
CA SER A 128 16.33 -23.58 2.46
C SER A 128 16.34 -24.20 1.07
N LEU A 129 17.44 -24.86 0.73
CA LEU A 129 17.55 -25.69 -0.46
C LEU A 129 17.34 -27.16 -0.07
N ILE A 130 16.43 -27.85 -0.76
CA ILE A 130 16.17 -29.28 -0.61
C ILE A 130 16.66 -29.98 -1.87
N VAL A 131 17.48 -31.02 -1.71
CA VAL A 131 18.03 -31.83 -2.80
C VAL A 131 17.98 -33.30 -2.40
N GLY A 132 17.54 -34.17 -3.30
CA GLY A 132 17.52 -35.63 -3.04
C GLY A 132 16.67 -36.04 -1.83
N GLY A 133 15.65 -35.24 -1.47
CA GLY A 133 14.80 -35.48 -0.31
C GLY A 133 15.42 -35.08 1.04
N LYS A 134 16.47 -34.25 1.05
CA LYS A 134 17.09 -33.72 2.27
C LYS A 134 17.31 -32.21 2.19
N VAL A 135 17.30 -31.54 3.33
CA VAL A 135 17.70 -30.12 3.43
C VAL A 135 19.22 -30.06 3.26
N ALA A 136 19.68 -29.43 2.19
CA ALA A 136 21.08 -29.32 1.80
C ALA A 136 21.77 -28.11 2.45
N GLY A 137 21.06 -27.00 2.58
CA GLY A 137 21.61 -25.75 3.11
C GLY A 137 20.50 -24.75 3.40
N ILE A 138 20.78 -23.84 4.34
CA ILE A 138 19.87 -22.79 4.80
C ILE A 138 20.56 -21.44 4.57
N THR A 139 20.09 -20.68 3.59
CA THR A 139 20.60 -19.34 3.28
C THR A 139 19.92 -18.30 4.16
N ALA A 140 20.67 -17.46 4.87
CA ALA A 140 20.17 -16.40 5.74
C ALA A 140 20.35 -15.02 5.11
N LYS A 141 19.30 -14.20 5.22
CA LYS A 141 19.24 -12.87 4.60
C LYS A 141 20.24 -11.91 5.25
N THR A 142 21.09 -11.26 4.47
CA THR A 142 22.09 -10.27 4.92
C THR A 142 21.64 -8.83 4.78
N ASN A 143 20.54 -8.54 4.10
CA ASN A 143 20.01 -7.19 4.00
C ASN A 143 18.50 -7.23 4.21
N LEU A 144 18.05 -6.61 5.31
CA LEU A 144 16.65 -6.64 5.72
C LEU A 144 15.91 -5.42 5.16
N TYR A 145 14.70 -5.65 4.64
CA TYR A 145 13.83 -4.60 4.10
C TYR A 145 13.20 -3.77 5.23
N ASN A 146 13.69 -2.53 5.40
CA ASN A 146 13.33 -1.64 6.52
C ASN A 146 12.98 -0.20 6.11
N ASP A 147 12.80 0.06 4.82
CA ASP A 147 12.31 1.36 4.35
C ASP A 147 10.84 1.28 3.91
N GLY A 148 10.16 2.41 4.03
CA GLY A 148 8.76 2.59 3.64
C GLY A 148 7.85 1.59 4.35
N ARG A 149 7.50 0.50 3.65
CA ARG A 149 6.60 -0.56 4.11
C ARG A 149 7.32 -1.73 4.82
N GLY A 150 8.65 -1.76 4.78
CA GLY A 150 9.47 -2.81 5.38
C GLY A 150 9.72 -2.59 6.88
N TYR A 151 9.65 -3.66 7.66
CA TYR A 151 9.99 -3.66 9.10
C TYR A 151 10.74 -4.93 9.49
N GLU A 152 11.51 -5.52 8.58
CA GLU A 152 12.15 -6.79 8.83
C GLU A 152 13.09 -6.76 10.05
N ASP A 153 13.78 -5.67 10.33
CA ASP A 153 14.63 -5.50 11.54
C ASP A 153 13.85 -5.64 12.84
N ARG A 154 12.53 -5.37 12.82
CA ARG A 154 11.69 -5.60 13.99
C ARG A 154 11.61 -7.10 14.31
N TYR A 155 11.55 -7.93 13.27
CA TYR A 155 11.23 -9.35 13.37
C TYR A 155 12.46 -10.26 13.30
N PHE A 156 13.44 -9.89 12.49
CA PHE A 156 14.57 -10.73 12.10
C PHE A 156 15.91 -10.14 12.54
N SER A 157 16.89 -11.03 12.64
CA SER A 157 18.31 -10.68 12.69
C SER A 157 18.90 -10.69 11.28
N GLN A 158 19.78 -9.73 10.99
CA GLN A 158 20.57 -9.68 9.76
C GLN A 158 21.74 -10.67 9.86
N TRP A 159 21.99 -11.45 8.82
CA TRP A 159 23.15 -12.34 8.76
C TRP A 159 24.45 -11.55 8.57
N ASP A 160 25.51 -11.94 9.30
CA ASP A 160 26.83 -11.30 9.28
C ASP A 160 27.82 -12.12 8.45
N MET A 161 28.31 -11.53 7.36
CA MET A 161 29.30 -12.15 6.48
C MET A 161 30.69 -12.23 7.11
N GLU A 162 30.99 -11.46 8.17
CA GLU A 162 32.29 -11.51 8.87
C GLU A 162 32.44 -12.75 9.78
N ILE A 163 31.51 -13.70 9.73
CA ILE A 163 31.58 -14.93 10.51
C ILE A 163 32.84 -15.76 10.20
N ASP A 164 33.34 -15.70 8.96
CA ASP A 164 34.53 -16.44 8.52
C ASP A 164 35.79 -15.99 9.27
N ASP A 165 35.95 -14.68 9.48
CA ASP A 165 37.08 -14.12 10.22
C ASP A 165 37.03 -14.47 11.72
N ARG A 166 35.85 -14.87 12.20
CA ARG A 166 35.57 -14.97 13.64
C ARG A 166 35.55 -16.40 14.15
N VAL A 167 35.25 -17.40 13.30
CA VAL A 167 35.30 -18.82 13.66
C VAL A 167 36.64 -19.43 13.21
N PRO A 168 37.56 -19.79 14.14
CA PRO A 168 38.85 -20.36 13.78
C PRO A 168 38.68 -21.64 12.94
N GLY A 169 39.27 -21.64 11.73
CA GLY A 169 39.19 -22.77 10.80
C GLY A 169 37.93 -22.79 9.93
N ASN A 170 36.99 -21.87 10.13
CA ASN A 170 35.91 -21.64 9.17
C ASN A 170 36.50 -21.03 7.90
N LYS A 171 36.21 -21.63 6.76
CA LYS A 171 36.59 -21.12 5.45
C LYS A 171 35.37 -20.87 4.58
N HIS A 172 34.15 -21.11 5.05
CA HIS A 172 33.00 -21.36 4.20
C HIS A 172 32.18 -20.10 3.90
N PHE A 173 32.64 -19.19 3.02
CA PHE A 173 31.90 -18.02 2.50
C PHE A 173 30.70 -17.58 3.37
N GLY A 174 30.94 -17.13 4.59
CA GLY A 174 29.91 -16.67 5.51
C GLY A 174 28.95 -17.75 6.05
N THR A 175 29.39 -18.99 6.27
CA THR A 175 28.53 -20.16 6.60
C THR A 175 29.03 -20.90 7.84
N LEU A 176 28.11 -21.53 8.57
CA LEU A 176 28.36 -22.38 9.73
C LEU A 176 27.62 -23.71 9.60
N GLU A 177 28.16 -24.76 10.23
CA GLU A 177 27.43 -26.01 10.39
C GLU A 177 26.55 -25.96 11.66
N ILE A 178 25.24 -26.16 11.51
CA ILE A 178 24.28 -26.16 12.61
C ILE A 178 23.58 -27.51 12.74
N SER A 179 23.02 -27.78 13.92
CA SER A 179 22.20 -28.98 14.15
C SER A 179 20.81 -28.81 13.52
N PHE A 180 20.35 -29.84 12.81
CA PHE A 180 19.02 -29.94 12.20
C PHE A 180 18.45 -31.33 12.52
N GLY A 181 17.69 -31.42 13.62
CA GLY A 181 17.39 -32.67 14.29
C GLY A 181 18.67 -33.42 14.68
N ASP A 182 18.79 -34.65 14.20
CA ASP A 182 19.96 -35.51 14.37
C ASP A 182 21.03 -35.33 13.27
N GLU A 183 20.76 -34.49 12.26
CA GLU A 183 21.65 -34.21 11.14
C GLU A 183 22.36 -32.86 11.30
N LYS A 184 23.35 -32.60 10.44
CA LYS A 184 24.06 -31.34 10.32
C LYS A 184 23.74 -30.69 8.98
N VAL A 185 23.59 -29.37 8.98
CA VAL A 185 23.30 -28.59 7.77
C VAL A 185 24.08 -27.29 7.77
N LEU A 186 24.42 -26.80 6.58
CA LEU A 186 25.05 -25.51 6.39
C LEU A 186 24.03 -24.37 6.57
N PHE A 187 24.38 -23.35 7.33
CA PHE A 187 23.57 -22.17 7.64
C PHE A 187 24.36 -20.88 7.39
N GLY A 188 23.76 -19.91 6.71
CA GLY A 188 24.39 -18.63 6.39
C GLY A 188 24.35 -18.36 4.90
N ARG A 189 25.45 -18.62 4.17
CA ARG A 189 25.52 -18.45 2.72
C ARG A 189 26.07 -19.68 2.01
N PRO A 190 25.43 -20.85 2.16
CA PRO A 190 25.87 -22.04 1.44
C PRO A 190 25.74 -21.82 -0.07
N ILE A 191 26.81 -22.17 -0.79
CA ILE A 191 26.77 -22.49 -2.22
C ILE A 191 26.69 -24.02 -2.29
N ILE A 192 25.76 -24.54 -3.09
CA ILE A 192 25.52 -25.99 -3.19
C ILE A 192 25.88 -26.45 -4.59
N GLN A 193 26.92 -27.28 -4.68
CA GLN A 193 27.29 -27.92 -5.92
C GLN A 193 26.44 -29.17 -6.16
N VAL A 194 25.78 -29.27 -7.31
CA VAL A 194 25.05 -30.47 -7.72
C VAL A 194 25.74 -31.13 -8.91
N THR A 195 25.82 -32.47 -8.89
CA THR A 195 26.60 -33.22 -9.87
C THR A 195 25.97 -34.56 -10.25
N ASP A 196 26.11 -34.95 -11.51
CA ASP A 196 25.79 -36.30 -12.00
C ASP A 196 26.96 -37.30 -11.86
N GLY A 197 28.07 -36.86 -11.25
CA GLY A 197 29.34 -37.59 -11.11
C GLY A 197 30.33 -37.35 -12.24
N THR A 198 29.95 -36.64 -13.31
CA THR A 198 30.84 -36.22 -14.40
C THR A 198 30.91 -34.70 -14.49
N TRP A 199 29.76 -34.05 -14.45
CA TRP A 199 29.58 -32.62 -14.59
C TRP A 199 28.96 -32.04 -13.32
N ALA A 200 29.23 -30.78 -13.06
CA ALA A 200 28.71 -30.06 -11.90
C ALA A 200 28.26 -28.64 -12.28
N ILE A 201 27.31 -28.14 -11.51
CA ILE A 201 26.88 -26.73 -11.49
C ILE A 201 26.79 -26.26 -10.03
N ASN A 202 26.85 -24.96 -9.83
CA ASN A 202 26.70 -24.32 -8.53
C ASN A 202 25.30 -23.69 -8.41
N ILE A 203 24.65 -23.89 -7.26
CA ILE A 203 23.37 -23.27 -6.92
C ILE A 203 23.57 -22.36 -5.71
N ALA A 204 23.18 -21.10 -5.86
CA ALA A 204 23.21 -20.12 -4.78
C ALA A 204 21.85 -19.42 -4.65
N GLN A 205 21.62 -18.79 -3.50
CA GLN A 205 20.37 -18.09 -3.21
C GLN A 205 20.63 -16.65 -2.75
N ALA A 206 19.82 -15.72 -3.25
CA ALA A 206 19.67 -14.37 -2.71
C ALA A 206 18.20 -14.13 -2.33
N ILE A 207 17.95 -13.28 -1.34
CA ILE A 207 16.61 -13.08 -0.78
C ILE A 207 16.22 -11.62 -0.93
N CYS A 208 15.22 -11.37 -1.77
CA CYS A 208 14.50 -10.11 -1.97
C CYS A 208 15.39 -8.86 -1.99
N GLU A 209 15.46 -8.13 -0.87
CA GLU A 209 16.16 -6.83 -0.72
C GLU A 209 17.62 -6.89 -1.15
N GLU A 210 18.26 -8.05 -1.07
CA GLU A 210 19.67 -8.25 -1.40
C GLU A 210 20.04 -7.88 -2.83
N LYS A 211 19.15 -8.08 -3.80
CA LYS A 211 19.43 -7.70 -5.19
C LYS A 211 19.37 -6.19 -5.44
N TRP A 212 18.73 -5.44 -4.54
CA TRP A 212 18.52 -4.01 -4.68
C TRP A 212 19.72 -3.22 -4.19
N VAL A 213 20.47 -3.75 -3.23
CA VAL A 213 21.59 -3.08 -2.56
C VAL A 213 22.62 -2.54 -3.56
N ALA A 214 23.08 -1.31 -3.35
CA ALA A 214 24.10 -0.65 -4.16
C ALA A 214 23.74 -0.50 -5.65
N THR A 215 22.44 -0.36 -5.94
CA THR A 215 21.90 -0.12 -7.27
C THR A 215 21.32 1.29 -7.37
N ARG A 216 20.94 1.70 -8.60
CA ARG A 216 20.20 2.94 -8.84
C ARG A 216 18.81 2.98 -8.21
N PHE A 217 18.33 1.85 -7.69
CA PHE A 217 17.07 1.74 -6.98
C PHE A 217 17.25 1.76 -5.44
N ASP A 218 18.49 1.70 -4.94
CA ASP A 218 18.85 1.69 -3.51
C ASP A 218 19.39 3.05 -3.04
N GLY A 219 18.47 4.03 -2.98
CA GLY A 219 18.72 5.36 -2.44
C GLY A 219 19.76 6.20 -3.19
N ALA A 220 20.06 7.39 -2.66
CA ALA A 220 21.06 8.27 -3.26
C ALA A 220 22.51 7.80 -2.92
N PRO A 221 23.48 7.82 -3.87
CA PRO A 221 23.36 8.26 -5.26
C PRO A 221 22.74 7.15 -6.13
N TYR A 222 21.66 7.47 -6.85
CA TYR A 222 20.89 6.54 -7.69
C TYR A 222 21.70 6.05 -8.92
N THR A 223 22.79 5.30 -8.68
CA THR A 223 23.71 4.72 -9.66
C THR A 223 24.09 3.29 -9.29
N ASN A 224 24.64 2.54 -10.26
CA ASN A 224 25.07 1.14 -10.05
C ASN A 224 26.58 1.02 -9.75
N ASP A 225 27.28 2.13 -9.51
CA ASP A 225 28.76 2.15 -9.43
C ASP A 225 29.31 1.35 -8.24
N ARG A 226 28.48 1.17 -7.20
CA ARG A 226 28.83 0.42 -6.00
C ARG A 226 28.44 -1.05 -6.06
N TYR A 227 27.64 -1.46 -7.04
CA TYR A 227 27.06 -2.81 -7.10
C TYR A 227 28.12 -3.91 -6.99
N ALA A 228 29.17 -3.83 -7.80
CA ALA A 228 30.25 -4.83 -7.82
C ALA A 228 30.99 -4.99 -6.48
N LYS A 229 30.95 -3.96 -5.63
CA LYS A 229 31.72 -3.91 -4.38
C LYS A 229 30.87 -4.20 -3.16
N ASP A 230 29.65 -3.64 -3.13
CA ASP A 230 28.83 -3.54 -1.93
C ASP A 230 27.59 -4.48 -1.99
N ASN A 231 27.30 -5.11 -3.14
CA ASN A 231 26.20 -6.08 -3.28
C ASN A 231 26.68 -7.52 -3.03
N ILE A 232 25.80 -8.37 -2.49
CA ILE A 232 26.12 -9.78 -2.20
C ILE A 232 26.23 -10.66 -3.46
N ILE A 233 25.53 -10.35 -4.55
CA ILE A 233 25.50 -11.17 -5.76
C ILE A 233 26.89 -11.28 -6.41
N PRO A 234 27.65 -10.19 -6.61
CA PRO A 234 29.06 -10.28 -7.01
C PRO A 234 29.90 -11.13 -6.06
N MET A 235 29.71 -11.00 -4.74
CA MET A 235 30.45 -11.80 -3.76
C MET A 235 30.14 -13.30 -3.89
N ILE A 236 28.87 -13.66 -4.15
CA ILE A 236 28.45 -15.03 -4.44
C ILE A 236 29.15 -15.54 -5.70
N SER A 237 29.19 -14.73 -6.76
CA SER A 237 29.88 -15.09 -8.00
C SER A 237 31.36 -15.36 -7.77
N ASP A 238 32.05 -14.51 -7.02
CA ASP A 238 33.47 -14.67 -6.73
C ASP A 238 33.73 -15.95 -5.91
N ALA A 239 32.86 -16.24 -4.94
CA ALA A 239 32.93 -17.45 -4.12
C ALA A 239 32.60 -18.73 -4.91
N ALA A 240 31.77 -18.62 -5.96
CA ALA A 240 31.49 -19.71 -6.90
C ALA A 240 32.56 -19.89 -7.98
N GLU A 241 33.68 -19.17 -7.88
CA GLU A 241 34.78 -19.12 -8.87
C GLU A 241 34.38 -18.55 -10.24
N GLY A 242 33.32 -17.73 -10.28
CA GLY A 242 32.84 -17.04 -11.47
C GLY A 242 31.35 -17.30 -11.75
N GLN A 243 30.88 -16.72 -12.85
CA GLN A 243 29.47 -16.84 -13.27
C GLN A 243 29.16 -18.17 -13.99
N GLU A 244 30.16 -18.83 -14.57
CA GLU A 244 29.97 -20.03 -15.41
C GLU A 244 29.48 -21.20 -14.55
N GLY A 245 28.34 -21.78 -14.93
CA GLY A 245 27.67 -22.84 -14.17
C GLY A 245 27.01 -22.39 -12.88
N LEU A 246 26.84 -21.09 -12.64
CA LEU A 246 26.13 -20.57 -11.48
C LEU A 246 24.64 -20.31 -11.78
N LEU A 247 23.77 -21.07 -11.12
CA LEU A 247 22.33 -20.85 -11.05
C LEU A 247 21.99 -20.06 -9.79
N LEU A 248 21.53 -18.82 -9.95
CA LEU A 248 21.11 -17.97 -8.84
C LEU A 248 19.59 -18.00 -8.68
N LEU A 249 19.11 -18.46 -7.52
CA LEU A 249 17.70 -18.42 -7.14
C LEU A 249 17.42 -17.19 -6.29
N ILE A 250 16.45 -16.37 -6.69
CA ILE A 250 16.06 -15.16 -5.97
C ILE A 250 14.61 -15.29 -5.50
N ALA A 251 14.43 -15.41 -4.19
CA ALA A 251 13.12 -15.49 -3.55
C ALA A 251 12.70 -14.09 -3.07
N ASN A 252 11.51 -13.64 -3.46
CA ASN A 252 11.00 -12.29 -3.16
C ASN A 252 9.70 -12.34 -2.37
N ALA A 253 9.52 -11.33 -1.52
CA ALA A 253 8.22 -10.82 -1.12
C ALA A 253 8.11 -9.34 -1.49
N SER A 254 7.84 -9.08 -2.77
CA SER A 254 7.91 -7.73 -3.32
C SER A 254 6.54 -7.06 -3.29
N PRO A 255 6.36 -5.95 -2.56
CA PRO A 255 5.09 -5.26 -2.58
C PRO A 255 4.91 -4.43 -3.86
N PRO A 256 3.68 -4.31 -4.39
CA PRO A 256 3.43 -3.68 -5.67
C PRO A 256 3.63 -2.16 -5.59
N SER A 257 4.17 -1.60 -6.67
CA SER A 257 4.31 -0.15 -6.91
C SER A 257 4.41 0.09 -8.42
N PRO A 258 4.12 1.33 -8.89
CA PRO A 258 4.25 1.69 -10.30
C PRO A 258 5.54 1.17 -10.93
N LEU A 259 5.40 0.36 -11.99
CA LEU A 259 6.47 -0.15 -12.84
C LEU A 259 7.58 -0.93 -12.11
N LYS A 260 7.33 -1.45 -10.90
CA LYS A 260 8.34 -2.17 -10.11
C LYS A 260 8.89 -3.42 -10.81
N LEU A 261 8.07 -4.05 -11.66
CA LEU A 261 8.51 -5.19 -12.47
C LEU A 261 9.71 -4.83 -13.36
N ASP A 262 9.77 -3.61 -13.88
CA ASP A 262 10.85 -3.21 -14.79
C ASP A 262 12.17 -3.08 -14.02
N SER A 263 12.11 -2.58 -12.79
CA SER A 263 13.26 -2.60 -11.88
C SER A 263 13.72 -4.03 -11.58
N HIS A 264 12.81 -4.97 -11.34
CA HIS A 264 13.16 -6.39 -11.17
C HIS A 264 13.86 -6.94 -12.42
N VAL A 265 13.29 -6.74 -13.61
CA VAL A 265 13.88 -7.19 -14.89
C VAL A 265 15.29 -6.63 -15.08
N GLU A 266 15.51 -5.36 -14.78
CA GLU A 266 16.82 -4.73 -14.94
C GLU A 266 17.86 -5.28 -13.95
N LEU A 267 17.48 -5.46 -12.69
CA LEU A 267 18.38 -6.01 -11.67
C LEU A 267 18.73 -7.47 -11.97
N ASP A 268 17.75 -8.25 -12.43
CA ASP A 268 17.96 -9.64 -12.80
C ASP A 268 18.89 -9.74 -14.04
N LYS A 269 18.77 -8.83 -15.01
CA LYS A 269 19.72 -8.69 -16.13
C LYS A 269 21.11 -8.25 -15.68
N LEU A 270 21.20 -7.32 -14.73
CA LEU A 270 22.48 -6.88 -14.19
C LEU A 270 23.22 -8.04 -13.49
N ALA A 271 22.50 -8.88 -12.76
CA ALA A 271 23.03 -10.09 -12.15
C ALA A 271 23.42 -11.14 -13.21
N ALA A 272 22.50 -11.47 -14.12
CA ALA A 272 22.67 -12.55 -15.12
C ALA A 272 23.72 -12.24 -16.20
N SER A 273 24.02 -10.96 -16.47
CA SER A 273 25.01 -10.58 -17.49
C SER A 273 26.45 -10.55 -17.00
N LYS A 274 26.67 -10.62 -15.67
CA LYS A 274 27.99 -10.38 -15.07
C LYS A 274 28.40 -11.35 -13.95
N TYR A 275 27.43 -11.89 -13.21
CA TYR A 275 27.69 -12.52 -11.91
C TYR A 275 27.00 -13.87 -11.73
N ALA A 276 26.03 -14.24 -12.57
CA ALA A 276 25.44 -15.57 -12.59
C ALA A 276 25.08 -15.90 -14.03
N GLU A 277 25.21 -17.16 -14.46
CA GLU A 277 24.83 -17.53 -15.82
C GLU A 277 23.30 -17.55 -16.00
N VAL A 278 22.58 -17.98 -14.97
CA VAL A 278 21.10 -18.02 -14.96
C VAL A 278 20.57 -17.44 -13.65
N VAL A 279 19.61 -16.52 -13.76
CA VAL A 279 18.85 -15.97 -12.64
C VAL A 279 17.41 -16.45 -12.71
N VAL A 280 16.92 -17.03 -11.61
CA VAL A 280 15.54 -17.48 -11.43
C VAL A 280 14.91 -16.69 -10.29
N ASP A 281 14.06 -15.74 -10.63
CA ASP A 281 13.44 -14.82 -9.67
C ASP A 281 11.95 -15.15 -9.47
N THR A 282 11.52 -15.28 -8.21
CA THR A 282 10.14 -15.68 -7.86
C THR A 282 9.59 -14.80 -6.74
N ASP A 283 8.38 -14.25 -6.91
CA ASP A 283 7.61 -13.55 -5.88
C ASP A 283 6.35 -14.33 -5.49
N GLY A 284 5.85 -14.12 -4.28
CA GLY A 284 4.55 -14.62 -3.84
C GLY A 284 3.40 -13.86 -4.48
N VAL A 285 2.16 -14.26 -4.22
CA VAL A 285 0.98 -13.58 -4.80
C VAL A 285 -0.16 -13.43 -3.81
N GLY A 286 -0.86 -12.30 -3.86
CA GLY A 286 -2.01 -12.04 -2.99
C GLY A 286 -1.65 -11.34 -1.68
N SER A 287 -2.56 -11.39 -0.70
CA SER A 287 -2.41 -10.67 0.58
C SER A 287 -2.96 -11.48 1.76
N SER A 288 -2.33 -11.41 2.94
CA SER A 288 -2.86 -12.01 4.17
C SER A 288 -3.90 -11.14 4.88
N GLY A 289 -4.40 -10.08 4.22
CA GLY A 289 -5.41 -9.18 4.75
C GLY A 289 -4.84 -7.95 5.46
N SER A 290 -3.52 -7.71 5.38
CA SER A 290 -2.92 -6.42 5.71
C SER A 290 -2.97 -5.46 4.51
N THR A 291 -2.38 -4.28 4.66
CA THR A 291 -2.11 -3.33 3.57
C THR A 291 -1.06 -3.84 2.55
N PHE A 292 -0.31 -4.88 2.91
CA PHE A 292 0.70 -5.51 2.07
C PHE A 292 0.05 -6.54 1.13
N ALA A 293 0.49 -6.54 -0.11
CA ALA A 293 0.14 -7.53 -1.12
C ALA A 293 1.40 -7.87 -1.93
N GLN A 294 1.39 -8.99 -2.62
CA GLN A 294 2.44 -9.42 -3.55
C GLN A 294 1.81 -9.64 -4.93
N PHE A 295 2.58 -9.42 -5.99
CA PHE A 295 2.04 -9.40 -7.36
C PHE A 295 2.45 -10.63 -8.18
N GLY A 296 3.33 -11.47 -7.67
CA GLY A 296 3.58 -12.80 -8.21
C GLY A 296 4.30 -12.79 -9.54
N HIS A 297 5.34 -11.95 -9.67
CA HIS A 297 6.23 -12.07 -10.82
C HIS A 297 7.10 -13.32 -10.71
N ARG A 298 7.43 -13.88 -11.87
CA ARG A 298 8.28 -15.07 -12.02
C ARG A 298 9.15 -14.84 -13.25
N LEU A 299 10.43 -14.54 -13.07
CA LEU A 299 11.35 -14.13 -14.15
C LEU A 299 12.50 -15.11 -14.27
N VAL A 300 12.79 -15.57 -15.48
CA VAL A 300 14.03 -16.30 -15.78
C VAL A 300 14.84 -15.44 -16.73
N VAL A 301 16.09 -15.15 -16.35
CA VAL A 301 16.99 -14.27 -17.11
C VAL A 301 18.31 -14.99 -17.34
N VAL A 302 18.80 -14.92 -18.58
CA VAL A 302 20.06 -15.52 -19.03
C VAL A 302 20.83 -14.44 -19.78
N GLY A 303 22.01 -14.07 -19.32
CA GLY A 303 22.75 -12.92 -19.87
C GLY A 303 21.96 -11.62 -19.74
N ASP A 304 21.68 -10.95 -20.86
CA ASP A 304 20.87 -9.72 -20.92
C ASP A 304 19.43 -9.97 -21.41
N GLU A 305 19.02 -11.23 -21.56
CA GLU A 305 17.71 -11.62 -22.09
C GLU A 305 16.79 -12.18 -21.01
N VAL A 306 15.52 -11.71 -21.02
CA VAL A 306 14.46 -12.34 -20.22
C VAL A 306 13.94 -13.53 -21.00
N LEU A 307 14.30 -14.74 -20.57
CA LEU A 307 13.87 -15.98 -21.18
C LEU A 307 12.37 -16.24 -20.96
N SER A 308 11.88 -15.99 -19.74
CA SER A 308 10.46 -16.14 -19.43
C SER A 308 10.00 -15.18 -18.33
N SER A 309 8.72 -14.79 -18.40
CA SER A 309 8.05 -13.96 -17.41
C SER A 309 6.64 -14.49 -17.20
N GLY A 310 6.30 -14.91 -15.98
CA GLY A 310 5.02 -15.51 -15.63
C GLY A 310 3.88 -14.50 -15.38
N HIS A 311 2.63 -14.96 -15.58
CA HIS A 311 1.42 -14.15 -15.34
C HIS A 311 1.34 -13.61 -13.91
N ARG A 312 1.14 -12.30 -13.76
CA ARG A 312 1.06 -11.61 -12.46
C ARG A 312 -0.38 -11.43 -12.01
N LEU A 313 -0.57 -11.19 -10.71
CA LEU A 313 -1.86 -10.83 -10.10
C LEU A 313 -2.98 -11.87 -10.33
N GLY A 314 -2.65 -13.15 -10.47
CA GLY A 314 -3.65 -14.19 -10.64
C GLY A 314 -4.45 -14.49 -9.37
N PHE A 315 -5.68 -14.97 -9.55
CA PHE A 315 -6.63 -15.23 -8.45
C PHE A 315 -6.51 -16.65 -7.86
N GLY A 316 -5.67 -17.50 -8.45
CA GLY A 316 -5.40 -18.87 -8.01
C GLY A 316 -4.54 -18.95 -6.76
N ARG A 317 -4.52 -20.14 -6.13
CA ARG A 317 -3.63 -20.42 -4.99
C ARG A 317 -2.19 -20.72 -5.39
N VAL A 318 -2.01 -21.26 -6.58
CA VAL A 318 -0.72 -21.66 -7.14
C VAL A 318 -0.68 -21.13 -8.57
N GLN A 319 0.35 -20.37 -8.89
CA GLN A 319 0.62 -19.90 -10.24
C GLN A 319 2.05 -20.30 -10.59
N ALA A 320 2.20 -21.19 -11.56
CA ALA A 320 3.48 -21.74 -11.93
C ALA A 320 3.84 -21.42 -13.39
N THR A 321 5.13 -21.21 -13.63
CA THR A 321 5.71 -21.04 -14.95
C THR A 321 6.93 -21.95 -15.04
N THR A 322 7.03 -22.76 -16.10
CA THR A 322 8.12 -23.72 -16.29
C THR A 322 8.88 -23.42 -17.57
N SER A 323 10.21 -23.35 -17.49
CA SER A 323 11.09 -22.99 -18.60
C SER A 323 12.27 -23.96 -18.68
N THR A 324 12.79 -24.19 -19.88
CA THR A 324 14.06 -24.90 -20.09
C THR A 324 15.18 -23.89 -20.24
N VAL A 325 16.18 -23.93 -19.36
CA VAL A 325 17.32 -23.01 -19.32
C VAL A 325 18.60 -23.73 -19.74
N PRO A 326 19.39 -23.17 -20.67
CA PRO A 326 20.76 -23.63 -20.88
C PRO A 326 21.66 -23.11 -19.77
N ILE A 327 22.55 -23.96 -19.27
CA ILE A 327 23.59 -23.57 -18.31
C ILE A 327 24.87 -24.36 -18.59
N SER A 328 26.02 -23.74 -18.39
CA SER A 328 27.32 -24.39 -18.50
C SER A 328 27.53 -25.31 -17.31
N ALA A 329 28.17 -26.45 -17.55
CA ALA A 329 28.57 -27.38 -16.51
C ALA A 329 30.06 -27.66 -16.63
N PHE A 330 30.73 -27.70 -15.49
CA PHE A 330 32.16 -27.91 -15.39
C PHE A 330 32.47 -29.33 -14.91
N PRO A 331 33.65 -29.90 -15.23
CA PRO A 331 34.02 -31.23 -14.77
C PRO A 331 34.04 -31.32 -13.24
N TYR A 332 33.40 -32.33 -12.68
CA TYR A 332 33.37 -32.56 -11.23
C TYR A 332 34.73 -33.06 -10.70
N SER A 333 35.11 -32.63 -9.49
CA SER A 333 36.32 -33.08 -8.78
C SER A 333 36.05 -33.24 -7.28
N ASP A 334 36.48 -34.36 -6.70
CA ASP A 334 36.42 -34.59 -5.25
C ASP A 334 37.40 -33.69 -4.47
N GLU A 335 38.43 -33.13 -5.14
CA GLU A 335 39.49 -32.32 -4.52
C GLU A 335 39.15 -30.83 -4.41
N SER A 336 38.09 -30.35 -5.07
CA SER A 336 37.71 -28.92 -5.12
C SER A 336 36.84 -28.46 -3.96
N VAL A 337 36.73 -29.25 -2.89
CA VAL A 337 35.68 -29.03 -1.88
C VAL A 337 36.24 -28.56 -0.54
N PRO A 338 36.49 -27.25 -0.39
CA PRO A 338 36.49 -26.62 0.92
C PRO A 338 35.20 -25.84 1.22
N HIS A 339 34.22 -25.71 0.30
CA HIS A 339 33.06 -24.79 0.49
C HIS A 339 31.65 -25.37 0.22
N ASP A 340 31.53 -26.55 -0.41
CA ASP A 340 30.24 -27.06 -0.94
C ASP A 340 29.90 -28.48 -0.46
N ILE A 341 28.61 -28.84 -0.42
CA ILE A 341 28.17 -30.24 -0.37
C ILE A 341 27.88 -30.67 -1.80
N ALA A 342 28.70 -31.56 -2.36
CA ALA A 342 28.42 -32.17 -3.66
C ALA A 342 27.24 -33.14 -3.52
N LEU A 343 26.10 -32.80 -4.13
CA LEU A 343 24.90 -33.61 -4.07
C LEU A 343 24.62 -34.27 -5.41
N LYS A 344 24.36 -35.57 -5.37
CA LYS A 344 24.02 -36.33 -6.57
C LYS A 344 22.71 -35.81 -7.16
N HIS A 345 22.76 -35.42 -8.42
CA HIS A 345 21.62 -34.99 -9.22
C HIS A 345 21.79 -35.50 -10.64
N ASP A 346 20.77 -36.14 -11.18
CA ASP A 346 20.81 -36.70 -12.54
C ASP A 346 20.36 -35.61 -13.52
N PHE A 347 21.28 -34.98 -14.26
CA PHE A 347 20.91 -34.00 -15.29
C PHE A 347 20.18 -34.69 -16.43
N THR A 348 18.85 -34.62 -16.42
CA THR A 348 18.02 -35.40 -17.35
C THR A 348 18.07 -34.91 -18.79
N ASN A 349 18.66 -33.73 -19.05
CA ASN A 349 18.67 -33.04 -20.35
C ASN A 349 17.29 -33.15 -21.01
N ALA A 350 16.27 -32.74 -20.26
CA ALA A 350 14.89 -32.99 -20.59
C ALA A 350 14.53 -32.43 -21.98
N ALA A 351 13.65 -33.13 -22.70
CA ALA A 351 13.05 -32.63 -23.93
C ALA A 351 12.51 -31.20 -23.73
N GLN A 352 12.52 -30.37 -24.79
CA GLN A 352 11.97 -29.02 -24.77
C GLN A 352 10.68 -29.00 -23.94
N ALA A 353 10.67 -28.24 -22.83
CA ALA A 353 9.40 -27.85 -22.24
C ALA A 353 8.56 -27.21 -23.35
N PRO A 354 7.21 -27.35 -23.34
CA PRO A 354 6.41 -26.40 -24.11
C PRO A 354 6.95 -25.01 -23.75
N ALA A 355 7.38 -24.22 -24.75
CA ALA A 355 7.98 -22.90 -24.54
C ALA A 355 7.18 -22.22 -23.43
N GLY A 356 7.83 -22.01 -22.28
CA GLY A 356 7.18 -21.95 -20.98
C GLY A 356 5.89 -21.17 -21.09
N THR A 357 4.77 -21.81 -20.79
CA THR A 357 3.43 -21.31 -21.12
C THR A 357 3.32 -19.84 -20.74
N LEU A 358 3.53 -19.02 -21.78
CA LEU A 358 3.62 -17.55 -21.85
C LEU A 358 4.93 -16.90 -21.36
N ALA A 359 5.76 -16.50 -22.34
CA ALA A 359 6.57 -15.30 -22.25
C ALA A 359 5.66 -14.07 -22.40
N TRP A 360 5.08 -13.58 -21.29
CA TRP A 360 4.09 -12.49 -21.32
C TRP A 360 4.66 -11.13 -21.73
N LEU A 361 5.91 -10.82 -21.35
CA LEU A 361 6.61 -9.60 -21.79
C LEU A 361 6.79 -9.51 -23.33
N THR A 362 6.55 -10.60 -24.06
CA THR A 362 6.66 -10.66 -25.53
C THR A 362 5.33 -10.95 -26.25
N ALA A 363 4.23 -11.13 -25.52
CA ALA A 363 2.92 -11.35 -26.13
C ALA A 363 2.34 -9.98 -26.54
N GLU A 364 2.52 -9.62 -27.82
CA GLU A 364 2.00 -8.39 -28.41
C GLU A 364 0.53 -8.16 -28.00
N GLY A 365 0.26 -7.06 -27.29
CA GLY A 365 -1.08 -6.69 -26.82
C GLY A 365 -1.50 -7.19 -25.43
N ALA A 366 -0.58 -7.77 -24.63
CA ALA A 366 -0.85 -8.08 -23.22
C ALA A 366 -1.02 -6.83 -22.35
N TRP A 367 -1.76 -6.94 -21.24
CA TRP A 367 -2.04 -5.80 -20.36
C TRP A 367 -0.80 -5.30 -19.61
N ASP A 368 0.16 -6.18 -19.33
CA ASP A 368 1.41 -5.85 -18.63
C ASP A 368 2.63 -5.75 -19.54
N ALA A 369 2.41 -5.70 -20.86
CA ALA A 369 3.47 -5.50 -21.83
C ALA A 369 4.14 -4.13 -21.66
N PRO A 370 5.48 -4.00 -21.78
CA PRO A 370 6.20 -2.75 -21.51
C PRO A 370 5.76 -1.57 -22.39
N GLU A 371 5.33 -1.84 -23.62
CA GLU A 371 4.84 -0.86 -24.58
C GLU A 371 3.40 -0.40 -24.30
N ASN A 372 2.67 -1.06 -23.41
CA ASN A 372 1.30 -0.68 -23.08
C ASN A 372 1.28 0.61 -22.23
N MET A 373 0.85 1.71 -22.85
CA MET A 373 0.73 3.01 -22.18
C MET A 373 -0.28 3.03 -21.01
N TYR A 374 -1.16 2.03 -20.88
CA TYR A 374 -2.13 1.90 -19.79
C TYR A 374 -1.73 0.88 -18.71
N ARG A 375 -0.50 0.36 -18.77
CA ARG A 375 -0.01 -0.70 -17.87
C ARG A 375 -0.16 -0.35 -16.38
N GLU A 376 0.12 0.89 -15.99
CA GLU A 376 -0.06 1.33 -14.59
C GLU A 376 -1.53 1.30 -14.14
N ALA A 377 -2.45 1.67 -15.04
CA ALA A 377 -3.88 1.65 -14.74
C ALA A 377 -4.39 0.21 -14.56
N GLU A 378 -4.01 -0.67 -15.50
CA GLU A 378 -4.29 -2.11 -15.43
C GLU A 378 -3.74 -2.73 -14.14
N GLU A 379 -2.48 -2.44 -13.79
CA GLU A 379 -1.85 -2.99 -12.60
C GLU A 379 -2.53 -2.53 -11.30
N SER A 380 -2.86 -1.24 -11.19
CA SER A 380 -3.53 -0.68 -10.02
C SER A 380 -4.92 -1.31 -9.80
N ILE A 381 -5.70 -1.48 -10.86
CA ILE A 381 -7.04 -2.08 -10.81
C ILE A 381 -6.94 -3.57 -10.47
N ARG A 382 -6.11 -4.33 -11.18
CA ARG A 382 -5.94 -5.78 -10.94
C ARG A 382 -5.44 -6.07 -9.53
N MET A 383 -4.51 -5.27 -9.02
CA MET A 383 -3.99 -5.40 -7.65
C MET A 383 -5.10 -5.16 -6.62
N THR A 384 -5.84 -4.05 -6.77
CA THR A 384 -6.96 -3.73 -5.87
C THR A 384 -8.04 -4.82 -5.90
N ALA A 385 -8.32 -5.39 -7.08
CA ALA A 385 -9.29 -6.45 -7.27
C ALA A 385 -8.84 -7.79 -6.63
N LEU A 386 -7.57 -8.16 -6.77
CA LEU A 386 -6.97 -9.33 -6.14
C LEU A 386 -6.98 -9.20 -4.61
N TRP A 387 -6.63 -8.01 -4.09
CA TRP A 387 -6.67 -7.74 -2.67
C TRP A 387 -8.09 -7.90 -2.11
N LEU A 388 -9.10 -7.34 -2.78
CA LEU A 388 -10.50 -7.49 -2.39
C LEU A 388 -10.96 -8.96 -2.43
N PHE A 389 -10.58 -9.71 -3.46
CA PHE A 389 -10.86 -11.15 -3.57
C PHE A 389 -10.30 -11.94 -2.38
N ASP A 390 -9.03 -11.71 -2.07
CA ASP A 390 -8.36 -12.35 -0.94
C ASP A 390 -8.98 -11.97 0.39
N TYR A 391 -9.26 -10.68 0.60
CA TYR A 391 -9.87 -10.20 1.82
C TYR A 391 -11.24 -10.87 2.04
N MET A 392 -12.09 -10.94 1.01
CA MET A 392 -13.40 -11.59 1.09
C MET A 392 -13.32 -13.08 1.40
N ARG A 393 -12.45 -13.85 0.73
CA ARG A 393 -12.36 -15.31 0.94
C ARG A 393 -11.69 -15.69 2.26
N LYS A 394 -10.69 -14.92 2.70
CA LYS A 394 -9.95 -15.19 3.94
C LYS A 394 -10.78 -14.78 5.17
N ASN A 395 -11.57 -13.71 5.08
CA ASN A 395 -12.51 -13.29 6.14
C ASN A 395 -13.92 -13.91 6.02
N LYS A 396 -14.17 -14.71 4.98
CA LYS A 396 -15.45 -15.41 4.74
C LYS A 396 -16.66 -14.47 4.65
N THR A 397 -16.49 -13.29 4.07
CA THR A 397 -17.57 -12.31 3.91
C THR A 397 -18.39 -12.59 2.65
N ARG A 398 -19.67 -12.22 2.65
CA ARG A 398 -20.61 -12.63 1.59
C ARG A 398 -20.67 -11.68 0.39
N GLY A 399 -19.94 -10.56 0.46
CA GLY A 399 -19.95 -9.49 -0.52
C GLY A 399 -19.81 -8.12 0.15
N ILE A 400 -20.19 -7.08 -0.59
CA ILE A 400 -19.99 -5.67 -0.29
C ILE A 400 -21.33 -4.92 -0.17
N MET A 401 -21.41 -4.07 0.84
CA MET A 401 -22.43 -3.04 1.02
C MET A 401 -21.79 -1.66 0.83
N GLU A 402 -22.21 -0.91 -0.18
CA GLU A 402 -21.64 0.41 -0.50
C GLU A 402 -22.67 1.52 -0.29
N ALA A 403 -22.24 2.59 0.38
CA ALA A 403 -22.99 3.84 0.49
C ALA A 403 -22.81 4.67 -0.79
N LEU A 404 -23.43 4.23 -1.89
CA LEU A 404 -23.23 4.80 -3.21
C LEU A 404 -23.84 6.20 -3.31
N SER A 405 -22.99 7.23 -3.32
CA SER A 405 -23.37 8.64 -3.37
C SER A 405 -23.62 9.17 -4.77
N GLY A 406 -23.20 8.46 -5.82
CA GLY A 406 -23.18 8.97 -7.20
C GLY A 406 -21.96 9.85 -7.52
N GLY A 407 -21.03 9.98 -6.58
CA GLY A 407 -19.69 10.55 -6.78
C GLY A 407 -18.64 9.50 -7.14
N ALA A 408 -17.43 9.97 -7.45
CA ALA A 408 -16.34 9.12 -7.95
C ALA A 408 -15.91 8.02 -6.96
N ASP A 409 -15.78 8.34 -5.67
CA ASP A 409 -15.15 7.42 -4.69
C ASP A 409 -15.97 6.14 -4.47
N SER A 410 -17.27 6.29 -4.24
CA SER A 410 -18.17 5.15 -4.02
C SER A 410 -18.46 4.39 -5.32
N ALA A 411 -18.44 5.07 -6.46
CA ALA A 411 -18.54 4.44 -7.76
C ALA A 411 -17.30 3.58 -8.09
N PHE A 412 -16.09 4.06 -7.76
CA PHE A 412 -14.86 3.28 -7.91
C PHE A 412 -14.94 1.97 -7.11
N ASN A 413 -15.36 2.02 -5.84
CA ASN A 413 -15.56 0.82 -5.02
C ASN A 413 -16.49 -0.20 -5.70
N CYS A 414 -17.60 0.25 -6.27
CA CYS A 414 -18.54 -0.63 -6.98
C CYS A 414 -17.91 -1.25 -8.25
N VAL A 415 -17.17 -0.46 -9.02
CA VAL A 415 -16.42 -0.94 -10.19
C VAL A 415 -15.38 -1.99 -9.78
N MET A 416 -14.72 -1.80 -8.63
CA MET A 416 -13.76 -2.77 -8.13
C MET A 416 -14.40 -4.12 -7.77
N VAL A 417 -15.61 -4.13 -7.20
CA VAL A 417 -16.34 -5.39 -6.96
C VAL A 417 -16.64 -6.10 -8.28
N SER A 418 -17.08 -5.37 -9.30
CA SER A 418 -17.30 -5.90 -10.64
C SER A 418 -16.02 -6.49 -11.25
N ALA A 419 -14.90 -5.75 -11.16
CA ALA A 419 -13.59 -6.20 -11.63
C ALA A 419 -13.11 -7.46 -10.91
N THR A 420 -13.28 -7.54 -9.59
CA THR A 420 -12.97 -8.73 -8.79
C THR A 420 -13.73 -9.97 -9.27
N VAL A 421 -15.03 -9.87 -9.55
CA VAL A 421 -15.80 -11.03 -10.04
C VAL A 421 -15.35 -11.43 -11.44
N ARG A 422 -15.16 -10.47 -12.34
CA ARG A 422 -14.75 -10.72 -13.73
C ARG A 422 -13.36 -11.33 -13.84
N LEU A 423 -12.38 -10.77 -13.12
CA LEU A 423 -11.02 -11.34 -13.04
C LEU A 423 -11.05 -12.73 -12.41
N GLY A 424 -11.80 -12.92 -11.34
CA GLY A 424 -11.93 -14.24 -10.71
C GLY A 424 -12.57 -15.29 -11.62
N PHE A 425 -13.56 -14.91 -12.44
CA PHE A 425 -14.15 -15.82 -13.43
C PHE A 425 -13.19 -16.12 -14.58
N LYS A 426 -12.45 -15.12 -15.07
CA LYS A 426 -11.44 -15.30 -16.11
C LYS A 426 -10.34 -16.26 -15.66
N ASP A 427 -9.81 -16.07 -14.46
CA ASP A 427 -8.66 -16.85 -13.98
C ASP A 427 -9.03 -18.24 -13.49
N LEU A 428 -10.20 -18.40 -12.85
CA LEU A 428 -10.58 -19.65 -12.17
C LEU A 428 -11.71 -20.41 -12.87
N GLY A 429 -12.40 -19.78 -13.83
CA GLY A 429 -13.73 -20.18 -14.26
C GLY A 429 -14.78 -19.98 -13.16
N VAL A 430 -16.07 -19.97 -13.54
CA VAL A 430 -17.19 -19.80 -12.59
C VAL A 430 -17.16 -20.87 -11.49
N GLU A 431 -16.89 -22.13 -11.83
CA GLU A 431 -16.81 -23.21 -10.84
C GLU A 431 -15.60 -23.07 -9.91
N GLY A 432 -14.43 -22.70 -10.44
CA GLY A 432 -13.21 -22.50 -9.66
C GLY A 432 -13.34 -21.32 -8.70
N PHE A 433 -14.00 -20.23 -9.12
CA PHE A 433 -14.34 -19.11 -8.24
C PHE A 433 -15.05 -19.58 -6.96
N PHE A 434 -16.06 -20.44 -7.09
CA PHE A 434 -16.77 -21.00 -5.93
C PHE A 434 -16.06 -22.18 -5.24
N LYS A 435 -14.99 -22.73 -5.83
CA LYS A 435 -14.06 -23.61 -5.09
C LYS A 435 -13.15 -22.80 -4.17
N GLU A 436 -12.81 -21.57 -4.54
CA GLU A 436 -12.06 -20.64 -3.68
C GLU A 436 -12.93 -19.93 -2.66
N MET A 437 -14.18 -19.60 -3.03
CA MET A 437 -15.15 -18.87 -2.22
C MET A 437 -16.23 -19.80 -1.63
N LYS A 438 -15.83 -20.90 -0.99
CA LYS A 438 -16.75 -21.97 -0.53
C LYS A 438 -17.81 -21.50 0.47
N HIS A 439 -17.57 -20.39 1.16
CA HIS A 439 -18.48 -19.83 2.17
C HIS A 439 -19.66 -19.06 1.56
N LEU A 440 -19.65 -18.76 0.26
CA LEU A 440 -20.72 -18.01 -0.39
C LEU A 440 -22.00 -18.85 -0.51
N PRO A 441 -23.14 -18.40 0.06
CA PRO A 441 -24.36 -19.21 0.13
C PRO A 441 -25.11 -19.30 -1.21
N TYR A 442 -24.78 -18.46 -2.18
CA TYR A 442 -25.47 -18.33 -3.46
C TYR A 442 -24.79 -19.07 -4.63
N LYS A 443 -23.79 -19.92 -4.34
CA LYS A 443 -23.10 -20.76 -5.33
C LYS A 443 -24.06 -21.49 -6.28
N ASN A 444 -25.09 -22.14 -5.73
CA ASN A 444 -26.00 -22.96 -6.53
C ASN A 444 -26.82 -22.13 -7.53
N ALA A 445 -27.24 -20.93 -7.14
CA ALA A 445 -27.97 -20.02 -8.02
C ALA A 445 -27.08 -19.55 -9.18
N VAL A 446 -25.84 -19.16 -8.88
CA VAL A 446 -24.88 -18.73 -9.90
C VAL A 446 -24.51 -19.85 -10.86
N LEU A 447 -24.28 -21.07 -10.36
CA LEU A 447 -24.01 -22.23 -11.22
C LEU A 447 -25.21 -22.64 -12.08
N ALA A 448 -26.45 -22.44 -11.60
CA ALA A 448 -27.64 -22.65 -12.42
C ALA A 448 -27.77 -21.59 -13.52
N ALA A 449 -27.48 -20.32 -13.21
CA ALA A 449 -27.42 -19.26 -14.21
C ALA A 449 -26.31 -19.53 -15.24
N TYR A 450 -25.14 -19.99 -14.80
CA TYR A 450 -24.04 -20.39 -15.69
C TYR A 450 -24.46 -21.46 -16.70
N LYS A 451 -25.15 -22.51 -16.24
CA LYS A 451 -25.62 -23.60 -17.10
C LYS A 451 -26.67 -23.17 -18.12
N SER A 452 -27.46 -22.15 -17.82
CA SER A 452 -28.59 -21.72 -18.67
C SER A 452 -28.24 -20.57 -19.61
N GLY A 453 -27.33 -19.67 -19.22
CA GLY A 453 -27.00 -18.45 -19.98
C GLY A 453 -25.51 -18.12 -20.06
N GLY A 454 -24.63 -19.06 -19.72
CA GLY A 454 -23.17 -18.88 -19.81
C GLY A 454 -22.61 -17.95 -18.74
N GLU A 455 -21.37 -17.51 -18.95
CA GLU A 455 -20.61 -16.71 -17.97
C GLU A 455 -21.30 -15.38 -17.62
N GLU A 456 -21.93 -14.73 -18.59
CA GLU A 456 -22.60 -13.45 -18.37
C GLU A 456 -23.80 -13.58 -17.42
N ALA A 457 -24.63 -14.61 -17.60
CA ALA A 457 -25.75 -14.89 -16.69
C ALA A 457 -25.25 -15.24 -15.29
N ALA A 458 -24.12 -15.95 -15.19
CA ALA A 458 -23.47 -16.25 -13.92
C ALA A 458 -22.95 -14.97 -13.24
N TYR A 459 -22.35 -14.06 -14.01
CA TYR A 459 -21.86 -12.77 -13.51
C TYR A 459 -23.00 -11.92 -12.96
N GLU A 460 -24.09 -11.78 -13.70
CA GLU A 460 -25.26 -11.00 -13.26
C GLU A 460 -25.87 -11.59 -11.97
N GLU A 461 -26.03 -12.91 -11.90
CA GLU A 461 -26.49 -13.57 -10.68
C GLU A 461 -25.50 -13.40 -9.53
N CYS A 462 -24.19 -13.50 -9.79
CA CYS A 462 -23.16 -13.29 -8.76
C CYS A 462 -23.23 -11.85 -8.22
N MET A 463 -23.28 -10.85 -9.09
CA MET A 463 -23.33 -9.44 -8.72
C MET A 463 -24.59 -9.11 -7.91
N ARG A 464 -25.76 -9.69 -8.25
CA ARG A 464 -27.00 -9.54 -7.47
C ARG A 464 -26.82 -9.90 -5.99
N HIS A 465 -25.97 -10.87 -5.67
CA HIS A 465 -25.69 -11.24 -4.27
C HIS A 465 -24.45 -10.54 -3.73
N MET A 466 -23.42 -10.35 -4.54
CA MET A 466 -22.11 -9.82 -4.12
C MET A 466 -22.17 -8.33 -3.82
N LEU A 467 -22.91 -7.52 -4.58
CA LEU A 467 -22.93 -6.06 -4.43
C LEU A 467 -24.33 -5.56 -4.04
N SER A 468 -24.44 -5.00 -2.84
CA SER A 468 -25.57 -4.16 -2.45
C SER A 468 -25.11 -2.72 -2.35
N THR A 469 -25.91 -1.80 -2.88
CA THR A 469 -25.64 -0.37 -2.78
C THR A 469 -26.86 0.34 -2.20
N VAL A 470 -26.61 1.43 -1.47
CA VAL A 470 -27.66 2.30 -0.95
C VAL A 470 -27.30 3.76 -1.15
N TYR A 471 -28.12 4.47 -1.94
CA TYR A 471 -28.09 5.92 -1.96
C TYR A 471 -28.80 6.46 -0.72
N MET A 472 -28.10 7.31 0.04
CA MET A 472 -28.57 7.88 1.30
C MET A 472 -28.69 9.40 1.20
N GLY A 473 -29.68 9.87 0.45
CA GLY A 473 -29.93 11.31 0.26
C GLY A 473 -30.54 11.99 1.48
N THR A 474 -30.57 13.31 1.48
CA THR A 474 -31.40 14.15 2.36
C THR A 474 -32.43 14.90 1.53
N SER A 475 -33.25 15.74 2.18
CA SER A 475 -34.14 16.66 1.46
C SER A 475 -33.40 17.71 0.62
N ASN A 476 -32.07 17.82 0.78
CA ASN A 476 -31.21 18.75 0.03
C ASN A 476 -30.45 18.10 -1.12
N SER A 477 -30.44 16.76 -1.20
CA SER A 477 -29.69 16.02 -2.21
C SER A 477 -30.25 16.22 -3.62
N SER A 478 -29.36 16.18 -4.62
CA SER A 478 -29.70 16.35 -6.02
C SER A 478 -30.31 15.08 -6.64
N ASP A 479 -31.24 15.24 -7.57
CA ASP A 479 -31.76 14.10 -8.34
C ASP A 479 -30.68 13.55 -9.29
N GLU A 480 -29.72 14.40 -9.69
CA GLU A 480 -28.60 14.05 -10.54
C GLU A 480 -27.66 13.02 -9.91
N THR A 481 -27.25 13.21 -8.64
CA THR A 481 -26.36 12.24 -7.95
C THR A 481 -27.07 10.93 -7.66
N LYS A 482 -28.34 11.00 -7.26
CA LYS A 482 -29.20 9.83 -7.07
C LYS A 482 -29.35 9.01 -8.34
N GLU A 483 -29.63 9.68 -9.46
CA GLU A 483 -29.76 9.03 -10.76
C GLU A 483 -28.42 8.48 -11.26
N ALA A 484 -27.30 9.17 -11.01
CA ALA A 484 -25.97 8.65 -11.34
C ALA A 484 -25.65 7.35 -10.57
N ALA A 485 -25.97 7.30 -9.28
CA ALA A 485 -25.82 6.11 -8.44
C ALA A 485 -26.65 4.93 -8.98
N ARG A 486 -27.94 5.15 -9.24
CA ARG A 486 -28.82 4.13 -9.80
C ARG A 486 -28.33 3.65 -11.18
N PHE A 487 -28.03 4.59 -12.06
CA PHE A 487 -27.62 4.32 -13.44
C PHE A 487 -26.32 3.50 -13.52
N LEU A 488 -25.36 3.72 -12.62
CA LEU A 488 -24.14 2.89 -12.57
C LEU A 488 -24.48 1.41 -12.38
N ILE A 489 -25.37 1.09 -11.44
CA ILE A 489 -25.69 -0.29 -11.07
C ILE A 489 -26.67 -0.93 -12.06
N GLU A 490 -27.74 -0.21 -12.42
CA GLU A 490 -28.86 -0.74 -13.19
C GLU A 490 -28.77 -0.46 -14.69
N GLY A 491 -28.07 0.61 -15.10
CA GLY A 491 -28.07 1.09 -16.47
C GLY A 491 -29.42 1.65 -16.92
N ASP A 492 -29.66 1.58 -18.23
CA ASP A 492 -30.93 1.86 -18.90
C ASP A 492 -31.10 0.96 -20.15
N ALA A 493 -32.06 1.31 -21.03
CA ALA A 493 -32.33 0.52 -22.23
C ALA A 493 -31.16 0.47 -23.25
N ASN A 494 -30.22 1.41 -23.19
CA ASN A 494 -29.12 1.56 -24.14
C ASN A 494 -27.75 1.29 -23.52
N THR A 495 -27.61 1.45 -22.20
CA THR A 495 -26.35 1.27 -21.48
C THR A 495 -26.53 0.22 -20.40
N LYS A 496 -25.70 -0.83 -20.45
CA LYS A 496 -25.67 -1.87 -19.42
C LYS A 496 -25.02 -1.35 -18.13
N GLY A 497 -25.69 -1.51 -16.99
CA GLY A 497 -25.12 -1.25 -15.67
C GLY A 497 -24.14 -2.36 -15.24
N ILE A 498 -23.36 -2.12 -14.19
CA ILE A 498 -22.40 -3.11 -13.67
C ILE A 498 -23.06 -4.25 -12.87
N GLY A 499 -24.37 -4.17 -12.61
CA GLY A 499 -25.10 -5.17 -11.84
C GLY A 499 -24.93 -5.04 -10.33
N GLY A 500 -25.82 -5.68 -9.58
CA GLY A 500 -25.95 -5.54 -8.14
C GLY A 500 -27.38 -5.19 -7.72
N VAL A 501 -27.58 -4.93 -6.44
CA VAL A 501 -28.86 -4.46 -5.89
C VAL A 501 -28.71 -3.01 -5.45
N HIS A 502 -29.48 -2.10 -6.03
CA HIS A 502 -29.49 -0.69 -5.63
C HIS A 502 -30.73 -0.38 -4.78
N LYS A 503 -30.52 0.36 -3.69
CA LYS A 503 -31.57 0.81 -2.77
C LYS A 503 -31.46 2.33 -2.61
N ASN A 504 -32.59 2.96 -2.32
CA ASN A 504 -32.63 4.37 -1.95
C ASN A 504 -33.23 4.53 -0.55
N ARG A 505 -32.63 5.39 0.27
CA ARG A 505 -33.09 5.78 1.61
C ARG A 505 -32.89 7.28 1.78
N ASN A 506 -33.90 7.96 2.33
CA ASN A 506 -33.73 9.34 2.75
C ASN A 506 -33.31 9.34 4.22
N VAL A 507 -32.11 9.83 4.52
CA VAL A 507 -31.60 9.89 5.89
C VAL A 507 -32.04 11.17 6.62
N GLN A 508 -32.82 12.05 5.98
CA GLN A 508 -33.39 13.25 6.62
C GLN A 508 -34.14 12.90 7.91
N ASP A 509 -34.92 11.81 7.92
CA ASP A 509 -35.67 11.38 9.10
C ASP A 509 -34.75 11.14 10.32
N MET A 510 -33.53 10.62 10.08
CA MET A 510 -32.54 10.43 11.14
C MET A 510 -31.97 11.77 11.62
N LEU A 511 -31.77 12.74 10.73
CA LEU A 511 -31.27 14.07 11.08
C LEU A 511 -32.30 14.83 11.92
N ASP A 512 -33.55 14.79 11.50
CA ASP A 512 -34.66 15.41 12.21
C ASP A 512 -34.77 14.81 13.63
N PHE A 513 -34.62 13.48 13.75
CA PHE A 513 -34.55 12.79 15.03
C PHE A 513 -33.35 13.22 15.89
N TYR A 514 -32.14 13.29 15.34
CA TYR A 514 -30.96 13.73 16.09
C TYR A 514 -31.05 15.19 16.52
N ALA A 515 -31.56 16.07 15.66
CA ALA A 515 -31.78 17.47 16.00
C ALA A 515 -32.80 17.62 17.13
N PHE A 516 -33.86 16.81 17.13
CA PHE A 516 -34.82 16.79 18.23
C PHE A 516 -34.22 16.32 19.55
N LEU A 517 -33.44 15.23 19.53
CA LEU A 517 -32.73 14.74 20.72
C LEU A 517 -31.67 15.74 21.23
N PHE A 518 -31.05 16.50 20.34
CA PHE A 518 -30.14 17.58 20.73
C PHE A 518 -30.89 18.76 21.37
N ALA A 519 -32.08 19.07 20.86
CA ALA A 519 -32.87 20.20 21.30
C ALA A 519 -33.54 20.00 22.66
N VAL A 520 -33.81 18.75 23.06
CA VAL A 520 -34.67 18.41 24.21
C VAL A 520 -33.97 17.38 25.10
N GLU A 521 -33.74 17.74 26.38
CA GLU A 521 -32.97 16.91 27.33
C GLU A 521 -33.71 15.61 27.74
N ASP A 522 -35.00 15.70 28.09
CA ASP A 522 -35.81 14.53 28.46
C ASP A 522 -37.05 14.41 27.58
N THR A 523 -36.93 13.61 26.52
CA THR A 523 -38.04 13.39 25.58
C THR A 523 -39.09 12.39 26.08
N THR A 524 -38.91 11.77 27.25
CA THR A 524 -39.80 10.74 27.80
C THR A 524 -40.96 11.31 28.60
N GLN A 525 -40.81 12.53 29.11
CA GLN A 525 -41.80 13.23 29.95
C GLN A 525 -42.73 14.17 29.17
N ILE A 526 -42.64 14.15 27.83
CA ILE A 526 -43.39 15.06 26.96
C ILE A 526 -44.60 14.33 26.39
N ASP A 527 -45.77 14.96 26.53
CA ASP A 527 -47.01 14.48 25.91
C ASP A 527 -46.81 14.24 24.39
N PRO A 528 -47.32 13.12 23.82
CA PRO A 528 -47.09 12.79 22.41
C PRO A 528 -47.48 13.86 21.40
N VAL A 529 -48.60 14.57 21.63
CA VAL A 529 -49.05 15.62 20.70
C VAL A 529 -48.11 16.81 20.78
N ARG A 530 -47.77 17.24 22.00
CA ARG A 530 -46.79 18.31 22.23
C ARG A 530 -45.42 17.96 21.65
N LYS A 531 -44.99 16.70 21.78
CA LYS A 531 -43.75 16.19 21.23
C LYS A 531 -43.72 16.30 19.70
N GLU A 532 -44.82 15.98 19.02
CA GLU A 532 -44.93 16.08 17.55
C GLU A 532 -44.90 17.54 17.06
N GLU A 533 -45.55 18.45 17.78
CA GLU A 533 -45.48 19.90 17.48
C GLU A 533 -44.05 20.43 17.61
N MET A 534 -43.39 20.13 18.73
CA MET A 534 -41.99 20.52 18.95
C MET A 534 -41.07 19.93 17.89
N PHE A 535 -41.27 18.65 17.56
CA PHE A 535 -40.52 17.97 16.51
C PHE A 535 -40.63 18.69 15.16
N THR A 536 -41.84 19.18 14.84
CA THR A 536 -42.10 19.94 13.62
C THR A 536 -41.39 21.28 13.58
N GLU A 537 -41.31 21.98 14.70
CA GLU A 537 -40.58 23.26 14.80
C GLU A 537 -39.06 23.03 14.71
N VAL A 538 -38.54 22.04 15.42
CA VAL A 538 -37.11 21.70 15.41
C VAL A 538 -36.65 21.29 14.01
N LYS A 539 -37.37 20.40 13.32
CA LYS A 539 -37.01 20.01 11.94
C LYS A 539 -37.08 21.18 10.96
N THR A 540 -38.04 22.09 11.15
CA THR A 540 -38.16 23.28 10.30
C THR A 540 -36.96 24.21 10.51
N PHE A 541 -36.54 24.40 11.76
CA PHE A 541 -35.36 25.19 12.10
C PHE A 541 -34.05 24.56 11.58
N LEU A 542 -33.91 23.24 11.72
CA LEU A 542 -32.77 22.47 11.23
C LEU A 542 -32.51 22.72 9.74
N ASN A 543 -33.57 22.83 8.95
CA ASN A 543 -33.51 22.94 7.49
C ASN A 543 -33.54 24.39 6.95
N LEU A 544 -33.33 25.40 7.81
CA LEU A 544 -33.15 26.78 7.35
C LEU A 544 -31.92 26.89 6.43
N LYS A 545 -32.05 27.66 5.36
CA LYS A 545 -31.01 27.79 4.33
C LYS A 545 -29.92 28.79 4.73
N PRO A 546 -28.63 28.49 4.49
CA PRO A 546 -27.54 29.46 4.63
C PRO A 546 -27.76 30.73 3.81
N GLY A 547 -27.43 31.88 4.38
CA GLY A 547 -27.49 33.19 3.71
C GLY A 547 -28.89 33.78 3.51
N LEU A 548 -29.95 33.07 3.92
CA LEU A 548 -31.33 33.56 3.81
C LEU A 548 -31.72 34.52 4.94
N TYR A 549 -31.11 34.37 6.10
CA TYR A 549 -31.41 35.17 7.30
C TYR A 549 -30.14 35.80 7.85
N THR A 550 -30.26 37.00 8.39
CA THR A 550 -29.22 37.64 9.20
C THR A 550 -29.09 36.97 10.56
N ARG A 551 -27.97 37.24 11.26
CA ARG A 551 -27.74 36.70 12.60
C ARG A 551 -28.87 37.06 13.57
N GLU A 552 -29.27 38.34 13.58
CA GLU A 552 -30.32 38.84 14.46
C GLU A 552 -31.68 38.17 14.21
N GLU A 553 -32.01 37.90 12.94
CA GLU A 553 -33.25 37.21 12.56
C GLU A 553 -33.25 35.74 12.99
N LEU A 554 -32.12 35.04 12.85
CA LEU A 554 -31.98 33.66 13.33
C LEU A 554 -32.12 33.59 14.85
N ASP A 555 -31.46 34.49 15.57
CA ASP A 555 -31.50 34.55 17.04
C ASP A 555 -32.92 34.87 17.54
N LYS A 556 -33.64 35.75 16.84
CA LYS A 556 -35.05 36.02 17.12
C LYS A 556 -35.94 34.78 16.92
N LYS A 557 -35.81 34.08 15.78
CA LYS A 557 -36.57 32.85 15.50
C LYS A 557 -36.30 31.77 16.55
N GLN A 558 -35.05 31.61 16.94
CA GLN A 558 -34.67 30.67 17.98
C GLN A 558 -35.31 31.06 19.33
N ALA A 559 -35.29 32.34 19.70
CA ALA A 559 -35.90 32.81 20.95
C ALA A 559 -37.42 32.56 20.97
N GLU A 560 -38.12 32.84 19.87
CA GLU A 560 -39.56 32.60 19.72
C GLU A 560 -39.93 31.11 19.91
N ILE A 561 -39.15 30.20 19.33
CA ILE A 561 -39.37 28.74 19.49
C ILE A 561 -39.17 28.33 20.95
N LYS A 562 -38.12 28.82 21.62
CA LYS A 562 -37.82 28.49 23.03
C LYS A 562 -38.83 29.09 24.00
N GLU A 563 -39.38 30.27 23.72
CA GLU A 563 -40.44 30.86 24.52
C GLU A 563 -41.74 30.04 24.42
N LYS A 564 -42.07 29.57 23.20
CA LYS A 564 -43.24 28.72 22.95
C LYS A 564 -43.09 27.31 23.55
N TYR A 565 -41.87 26.77 23.52
CA TYR A 565 -41.53 25.44 24.03
C TYR A 565 -40.31 25.50 24.95
N PRO A 566 -40.50 25.77 26.26
CA PRO A 566 -39.42 25.86 27.24
C PRO A 566 -38.59 24.58 27.37
N GLU A 567 -39.12 23.43 26.92
CA GLU A 567 -38.41 22.15 26.85
C GLU A 567 -37.29 22.13 25.80
N ILE A 568 -37.32 23.04 24.83
CA ILE A 568 -36.27 23.21 23.82
C ILE A 568 -35.14 24.08 24.41
N THR A 569 -34.01 23.46 24.74
CA THR A 569 -32.86 24.15 25.34
C THR A 569 -31.88 24.66 24.29
N ALA A 570 -31.79 24.00 23.13
CA ALA A 570 -30.88 24.34 22.04
C ALA A 570 -31.50 24.05 20.67
N LEU A 571 -30.99 24.71 19.63
CA LEU A 571 -31.34 24.45 18.23
C LEU A 571 -30.07 24.48 17.38
N VAL A 572 -30.07 23.73 16.29
CA VAL A 572 -28.94 23.62 15.35
C VAL A 572 -29.46 23.82 13.93
N SER A 573 -28.68 24.50 13.09
CA SER A 573 -29.02 24.76 11.69
C SER A 573 -27.79 25.18 10.90
N ALA A 574 -27.65 24.75 9.65
CA ALA A 574 -26.61 25.22 8.74
C ALA A 574 -26.73 26.72 8.40
N ALA A 575 -27.86 27.35 8.70
CA ALA A 575 -28.03 28.80 8.58
C ALA A 575 -27.12 29.60 9.52
N TYR A 576 -26.68 28.98 10.63
CA TYR A 576 -25.64 29.53 11.50
C TYR A 576 -24.25 29.06 11.01
N PRO A 577 -23.37 29.97 10.54
CA PRO A 577 -22.06 29.58 10.02
C PRO A 577 -21.21 28.78 11.02
N GLU A 578 -21.35 29.01 12.32
CA GLU A 578 -20.62 28.26 13.34
C GLU A 578 -21.12 26.83 13.55
N HIS A 579 -22.32 26.49 13.05
CA HIS A 579 -22.94 25.16 13.16
C HIS A 579 -22.71 24.28 11.93
N THR A 580 -22.24 24.85 10.81
CA THR A 580 -22.04 24.17 9.52
C THR A 580 -21.33 22.83 9.66
N VAL A 581 -20.15 22.81 10.30
CA VAL A 581 -19.35 21.59 10.48
C VAL A 581 -20.08 20.53 11.31
N ALA A 582 -20.86 20.94 12.32
CA ALA A 582 -21.64 20.00 13.12
C ALA A 582 -22.79 19.39 12.30
N TYR A 583 -23.45 20.20 11.48
CA TYR A 583 -24.54 19.79 10.58
C TYR A 583 -24.06 18.84 9.47
N GLU A 584 -22.90 19.08 8.87
CA GLU A 584 -22.29 18.17 7.89
C GLU A 584 -21.88 16.85 8.54
N ASN A 585 -21.23 16.91 9.71
CA ASN A 585 -20.74 15.71 10.39
C ASN A 585 -21.86 14.78 10.86
N ILE A 586 -22.99 15.31 11.37
CA ILE A 586 -24.08 14.45 11.81
C ILE A 586 -24.72 13.69 10.64
N GLN A 587 -24.72 14.28 9.44
CA GLN A 587 -25.17 13.60 8.24
C GLN A 587 -24.26 12.46 7.82
N ALA A 588 -22.94 12.66 7.82
CA ALA A 588 -22.00 11.60 7.54
C ALA A 588 -22.11 10.45 8.56
N ARG A 589 -22.29 10.77 9.85
CA ARG A 589 -22.48 9.79 10.93
C ARG A 589 -23.80 9.01 10.82
N ALA A 590 -24.90 9.68 10.47
CA ALA A 590 -26.18 9.01 10.28
C ALA A 590 -26.11 7.94 9.16
N ARG A 591 -25.44 8.28 8.04
CA ARG A 591 -25.17 7.36 6.94
C ARG A 591 -24.31 6.17 7.36
N GLN A 592 -23.26 6.44 8.14
CA GLN A 592 -22.36 5.42 8.69
C GLN A 592 -23.14 4.36 9.50
N VAL A 593 -24.03 4.80 10.39
CA VAL A 593 -24.82 3.87 11.22
C VAL A 593 -25.72 2.99 10.36
N LEU A 594 -26.40 3.58 9.37
CA LEU A 594 -27.35 2.86 8.52
C LEU A 594 -26.65 1.84 7.61
N VAL A 595 -25.55 2.22 6.95
CA VAL A 595 -24.86 1.30 6.03
C VAL A 595 -24.27 0.10 6.77
N MET A 596 -23.71 0.32 7.97
CA MET A 596 -23.19 -0.77 8.82
C MET A 596 -24.30 -1.72 9.27
N MET A 597 -25.46 -1.19 9.66
CA MET A 597 -26.62 -2.01 10.00
C MET A 597 -27.05 -2.89 8.81
N MET A 598 -27.15 -2.30 7.61
CA MET A 598 -27.54 -3.04 6.42
C MET A 598 -26.49 -4.11 6.04
N ALA A 599 -25.21 -3.80 6.13
CA ALA A 599 -24.12 -4.74 5.89
C ALA A 599 -24.19 -5.95 6.82
N ASN A 600 -24.40 -5.70 8.12
CA ASN A 600 -24.53 -6.75 9.14
C ASN A 600 -25.72 -7.68 8.88
N VAL A 601 -26.88 -7.14 8.51
CA VAL A 601 -28.07 -7.94 8.17
C VAL A 601 -27.81 -8.84 6.96
N GLU A 602 -27.06 -8.35 5.97
CA GLU A 602 -26.75 -9.12 4.75
C GLU A 602 -25.51 -10.03 4.90
N GLY A 603 -24.76 -9.92 6.00
CA GLY A 603 -23.49 -10.63 6.21
C GLY A 603 -22.38 -10.17 5.25
N LYS A 604 -22.43 -8.90 4.85
CA LYS A 604 -21.50 -8.23 3.91
C LYS A 604 -20.55 -7.30 4.66
N MET A 605 -19.47 -6.89 4.01
CA MET A 605 -18.62 -5.81 4.49
C MET A 605 -19.15 -4.48 3.97
N ALA A 606 -19.29 -3.50 4.85
CA ALA A 606 -19.40 -2.13 4.38
C ALA A 606 -18.00 -1.61 3.99
N ILE A 607 -17.94 -0.72 2.99
CA ILE A 607 -16.68 -0.10 2.52
C ILE A 607 -16.67 1.39 2.86
N ALA A 608 -15.51 1.88 3.31
CA ALA A 608 -15.26 3.29 3.52
C ALA A 608 -14.82 3.95 2.20
N ASN A 609 -15.25 5.19 2.02
CA ASN A 609 -15.10 5.93 0.76
C ASN A 609 -13.86 6.83 0.62
N PRO A 610 -13.23 7.37 1.69
CA PRO A 610 -12.20 8.39 1.49
C PRO A 610 -11.01 7.95 0.66
N ASN A 611 -10.61 8.77 -0.30
CA ASN A 611 -9.36 8.59 -1.04
C ASN A 611 -8.16 9.13 -0.25
N LEU A 612 -6.96 8.91 -0.80
CA LEU A 612 -5.70 9.25 -0.14
C LEU A 612 -5.53 10.77 0.12
N ASP A 613 -6.03 11.61 -0.77
CA ASP A 613 -5.92 13.08 -0.59
C ASP A 613 -6.88 13.58 0.49
N GLU A 614 -8.07 12.99 0.59
CA GLU A 614 -9.00 13.29 1.69
C GLU A 614 -8.44 12.88 3.06
N ALA A 615 -7.73 11.75 3.11
CA ALA A 615 -7.01 11.31 4.30
C ALA A 615 -5.90 12.32 4.68
N ARG A 616 -5.00 12.65 3.74
CA ARG A 616 -3.89 13.61 3.95
C ARG A 616 -4.35 15.00 4.34
N ASN A 617 -5.54 15.40 3.90
CA ASN A 617 -6.09 16.73 4.14
C ASN A 617 -7.17 16.75 5.22
N ALA A 618 -7.31 15.73 6.07
CA ALA A 618 -8.31 15.65 7.14
C ALA A 618 -9.75 15.95 6.68
N TYR A 619 -10.10 15.66 5.42
CA TYR A 619 -11.36 16.04 4.80
C TYR A 619 -12.52 15.15 5.26
N ALA A 620 -12.28 13.84 5.38
CA ALA A 620 -13.27 12.87 5.83
C ALA A 620 -13.77 13.11 7.28
N THR A 621 -15.04 12.83 7.55
CA THR A 621 -15.64 12.93 8.89
C THR A 621 -15.24 11.74 9.76
N PHE A 622 -14.62 12.02 10.91
CA PHE A 622 -14.37 11.01 11.92
C PHE A 622 -15.68 10.46 12.51
N GLY A 623 -15.86 9.15 12.46
CA GLY A 623 -17.11 8.48 12.82
C GLY A 623 -18.18 8.51 11.72
N GLY A 624 -17.88 9.10 10.56
CA GLY A 624 -18.77 9.19 9.40
C GLY A 624 -18.28 8.31 8.24
N ASP A 625 -18.11 8.92 7.09
CA ASP A 625 -17.58 8.31 5.85
C ASP A 625 -16.23 7.61 6.05
N LEU A 626 -15.36 8.13 6.91
CA LEU A 626 -14.09 7.48 7.29
C LEU A 626 -14.27 6.08 7.91
N HIS A 627 -15.36 5.87 8.64
CA HIS A 627 -15.68 4.62 9.33
C HIS A 627 -16.98 3.99 8.81
N SER A 628 -17.38 4.35 7.57
CA SER A 628 -18.55 3.78 6.89
C SER A 628 -18.33 2.34 6.42
N GLY A 629 -17.11 1.82 6.55
CA GLY A 629 -16.78 0.43 6.30
C GLY A 629 -15.61 -0.08 7.10
N THR A 630 -15.41 -1.40 7.03
CA THR A 630 -14.30 -2.12 7.68
C THR A 630 -13.04 -2.16 6.82
N ILE A 631 -13.17 -1.85 5.53
CA ILE A 631 -12.08 -1.74 4.55
C ILE A 631 -12.26 -0.46 3.71
N ASN A 632 -11.19 -0.02 3.04
CA ASN A 632 -11.21 1.13 2.13
C ASN A 632 -10.38 0.84 0.87
N LEU A 633 -11.02 0.73 -0.29
CA LEU A 633 -10.32 0.44 -1.55
C LEU A 633 -9.64 1.67 -2.16
N ASN A 634 -10.07 2.88 -1.77
CA ASN A 634 -9.56 4.17 -2.24
C ASN A 634 -8.33 4.65 -1.44
N ALA A 635 -8.01 4.00 -0.32
CA ALA A 635 -7.05 4.49 0.67
C ALA A 635 -5.65 4.78 0.11
N HIS A 636 -5.24 4.14 -0.98
CA HIS A 636 -3.93 4.30 -1.60
C HIS A 636 -3.94 5.17 -2.88
N LEU A 637 -5.10 5.68 -3.29
CA LEU A 637 -5.24 6.41 -4.55
C LEU A 637 -5.42 7.90 -4.29
N PRO A 638 -4.50 8.76 -4.77
CA PRO A 638 -4.79 10.18 -4.93
C PRO A 638 -6.00 10.36 -5.86
N LYS A 639 -6.80 11.39 -5.61
CA LYS A 639 -8.07 11.63 -6.32
C LYS A 639 -7.86 11.83 -7.82
N GLU A 640 -6.77 12.48 -8.20
CA GLU A 640 -6.32 12.62 -9.60
C GLU A 640 -6.16 11.25 -10.28
N ILE A 641 -5.46 10.32 -9.62
CA ILE A 641 -5.19 8.99 -10.15
C ILE A 641 -6.48 8.17 -10.21
N GLN A 642 -7.28 8.18 -9.13
CA GLN A 642 -8.57 7.49 -9.08
C GLN A 642 -9.50 7.92 -10.22
N ILE A 643 -9.64 9.23 -10.46
CA ILE A 643 -10.42 9.77 -11.59
C ILE A 643 -9.84 9.29 -12.93
N GLY A 644 -8.52 9.24 -13.08
CA GLY A 644 -7.84 8.67 -14.24
C GLY A 644 -8.21 7.20 -14.47
N LEU A 645 -8.18 6.37 -13.43
CA LEU A 645 -8.57 4.96 -13.49
C LEU A 645 -10.06 4.79 -13.86
N MET A 646 -10.94 5.65 -13.36
CA MET A 646 -12.36 5.61 -13.73
C MET A 646 -12.59 6.00 -15.19
N HIS A 647 -11.88 7.01 -15.71
CA HIS A 647 -11.92 7.33 -17.13
C HIS A 647 -11.38 6.18 -17.99
N TYR A 648 -10.33 5.51 -17.51
CA TYR A 648 -9.79 4.33 -18.16
C TYR A 648 -10.83 3.21 -18.25
N MET A 649 -11.43 2.82 -17.12
CA MET A 649 -12.49 1.79 -17.07
C MET A 649 -13.71 2.17 -17.92
N MET A 650 -14.09 3.45 -17.96
CA MET A 650 -15.22 3.93 -18.77
C MET A 650 -14.95 3.83 -20.28
N LYS A 651 -13.71 4.08 -20.73
CA LYS A 651 -13.36 4.14 -22.15
C LYS A 651 -12.82 2.84 -22.73
N HIS A 652 -12.07 2.10 -21.93
CA HIS A 652 -11.29 0.94 -22.38
C HIS A 652 -11.71 -0.36 -21.68
N GLY A 653 -12.35 -0.27 -20.52
CA GLY A 653 -12.61 -1.44 -19.68
C GLY A 653 -11.31 -1.99 -19.11
N LEU A 654 -11.22 -3.32 -18.99
CA LEU A 654 -10.03 -4.03 -18.51
C LEU A 654 -9.61 -5.05 -19.57
N MET A 655 -8.39 -4.93 -20.09
CA MET A 655 -7.93 -5.63 -21.29
C MET A 655 -8.11 -7.14 -21.20
N GLY A 656 -8.94 -7.65 -22.13
CA GLY A 656 -9.30 -9.06 -22.23
C GLY A 656 -10.14 -9.60 -21.08
N VAL A 657 -10.74 -8.74 -20.25
CA VAL A 657 -11.54 -9.14 -19.07
C VAL A 657 -12.90 -8.45 -19.05
N MET A 658 -12.94 -7.14 -19.29
CA MET A 658 -14.13 -6.31 -19.16
C MET A 658 -14.21 -5.31 -20.30
N ASP A 659 -15.39 -5.18 -20.88
CA ASP A 659 -15.69 -4.12 -21.84
C ASP A 659 -15.75 -2.74 -21.16
N PRO A 660 -15.69 -1.64 -21.94
CA PRO A 660 -15.85 -0.28 -21.41
C PRO A 660 -17.13 -0.09 -20.59
N ILE A 661 -17.00 0.52 -19.41
CA ILE A 661 -18.13 0.75 -18.49
C ILE A 661 -18.79 2.09 -18.79
N GLU A 662 -19.60 2.14 -19.85
CA GLU A 662 -20.36 3.35 -20.21
C GLU A 662 -21.29 3.86 -19.09
N ALA A 663 -21.71 2.98 -18.17
CA ALA A 663 -22.53 3.33 -17.02
C ALA A 663 -21.87 4.38 -16.10
N LEU A 664 -20.55 4.56 -16.17
CA LEU A 664 -19.83 5.60 -15.44
C LEU A 664 -20.09 7.02 -15.96
N LYS A 665 -20.61 7.19 -17.19
CA LYS A 665 -20.71 8.52 -17.84
C LYS A 665 -21.45 9.58 -17.01
N LYS A 666 -22.48 9.18 -16.24
CA LYS A 666 -23.22 10.12 -15.37
C LYS A 666 -22.42 10.50 -14.12
N VAL A 667 -21.72 9.53 -13.52
CA VAL A 667 -20.82 9.78 -12.39
C VAL A 667 -19.69 10.71 -12.79
N MET A 668 -19.06 10.46 -13.95
CA MET A 668 -17.93 11.26 -14.44
C MET A 668 -18.34 12.66 -14.93
N ALA A 669 -19.62 12.87 -15.24
CA ALA A 669 -20.15 14.20 -15.58
C ALA A 669 -20.40 15.06 -14.33
N ASN A 670 -20.56 14.45 -13.15
CA ASN A 670 -20.74 15.19 -11.90
C ASN A 670 -19.41 15.83 -11.48
N LYS A 671 -19.48 17.07 -11.00
CA LYS A 671 -18.33 17.68 -10.32
C LYS A 671 -18.12 16.99 -8.96
N PRO A 672 -16.88 16.67 -8.55
CA PRO A 672 -16.61 16.19 -7.21
C PRO A 672 -17.06 17.20 -6.15
N THR A 673 -18.03 16.80 -5.32
CA THR A 673 -18.62 17.61 -4.25
C THR A 673 -19.23 16.73 -3.17
N ALA A 674 -19.09 17.13 -1.91
CA ALA A 674 -19.87 16.62 -0.79
C ALA A 674 -21.21 17.39 -0.69
N GLU A 675 -22.31 16.81 -1.20
CA GLU A 675 -23.66 17.40 -1.09
C GLU A 675 -24.24 17.27 0.35
N LEU A 676 -23.54 17.82 1.33
CA LEU A 676 -23.95 17.82 2.74
C LEU A 676 -24.65 19.12 3.16
N MET A 677 -24.48 20.20 2.40
CA MET A 677 -25.07 21.50 2.74
C MET A 677 -26.37 21.75 1.99
N PRO A 678 -27.35 22.44 2.61
CA PRO A 678 -28.47 23.00 1.87
C PRO A 678 -27.95 23.91 0.76
N LYS A 679 -28.57 23.88 -0.40
CA LYS A 679 -28.25 24.79 -1.52
C LYS A 679 -28.35 26.25 -1.06
N ASP A 680 -27.55 27.13 -1.67
CA ASP A 680 -27.61 28.56 -1.36
C ASP A 680 -28.99 29.18 -1.67
N ALA A 681 -29.16 30.47 -1.36
CA ALA A 681 -30.38 31.21 -1.65
C ALA A 681 -30.81 31.16 -3.14
N ASN A 682 -29.88 30.86 -4.06
CA ASN A 682 -30.11 30.76 -5.50
C ASN A 682 -30.26 29.30 -5.99
N GLY A 683 -30.26 28.32 -5.08
CA GLY A 683 -30.37 26.90 -5.42
C GLY A 683 -29.08 26.28 -6.00
N LYS A 684 -27.93 26.93 -5.83
CA LYS A 684 -26.63 26.42 -6.27
C LYS A 684 -25.95 25.60 -5.18
N VAL A 685 -25.22 24.55 -5.58
CA VAL A 685 -24.29 23.82 -4.70
C VAL A 685 -23.22 24.81 -4.22
N ILE A 686 -23.02 24.85 -2.91
CA ILE A 686 -22.23 25.89 -2.24
C ILE A 686 -20.72 25.68 -2.45
N GLN A 687 -20.24 24.44 -2.58
CA GLN A 687 -18.80 24.15 -2.61
C GLN A 687 -18.45 22.83 -3.30
N ASN A 688 -17.37 22.82 -4.07
CA ASN A 688 -16.75 21.59 -4.62
C ASN A 688 -15.48 21.25 -3.81
N ASP A 689 -14.97 20.03 -3.96
CA ASP A 689 -13.86 19.51 -3.14
C ASP A 689 -12.56 20.34 -3.32
N GLU A 690 -12.21 20.69 -4.57
CA GLU A 690 -11.02 21.50 -4.86
C GLU A 690 -11.13 22.93 -4.31
N ASP A 691 -12.34 23.49 -4.29
CA ASP A 691 -12.60 24.80 -3.69
C ASP A 691 -12.45 24.73 -2.16
N ALA A 692 -12.90 23.63 -1.53
CA ALA A 692 -12.74 23.38 -0.10
C ALA A 692 -11.28 23.14 0.31
N LEU A 693 -10.52 22.46 -0.53
CA LEU A 693 -9.10 22.16 -0.30
C LEU A 693 -8.18 23.27 -0.84
N GLN A 694 -8.73 24.26 -1.54
CA GLN A 694 -8.06 25.43 -2.12
C GLN A 694 -6.93 25.07 -3.11
N ARG A 695 -6.97 23.90 -3.74
CA ARG A 695 -5.95 23.39 -4.66
C ARG A 695 -6.60 22.42 -5.64
N THR A 696 -6.02 22.31 -6.84
CA THR A 696 -6.41 21.23 -7.74
C THR A 696 -5.90 19.88 -7.23
N PHE A 697 -6.52 18.77 -7.65
CA PHE A 697 -6.05 17.42 -7.28
C PHE A 697 -4.59 17.18 -7.71
N ALA A 698 -4.19 17.67 -8.89
CA ALA A 698 -2.82 17.56 -9.38
C ALA A 698 -1.80 18.33 -8.49
N GLN A 699 -2.17 19.54 -8.05
CA GLN A 699 -1.35 20.33 -7.12
C GLN A 699 -1.23 19.65 -5.76
N MET A 700 -2.34 19.11 -5.23
CA MET A 700 -2.35 18.39 -3.95
C MET A 700 -1.46 17.15 -3.98
N ASN A 701 -1.59 16.33 -5.02
CA ASN A 701 -0.79 15.14 -5.20
C ASN A 701 0.70 15.47 -5.32
N TYR A 702 1.06 16.53 -6.04
CA TYR A 702 2.46 16.96 -6.14
C TYR A 702 3.04 17.43 -4.82
N ILE A 703 2.37 18.34 -4.13
CA ILE A 703 2.83 18.85 -2.83
C ILE A 703 3.00 17.69 -1.86
N ALA A 704 2.04 16.76 -1.79
CA ALA A 704 2.13 15.58 -0.93
C ALA A 704 3.33 14.69 -1.29
N LYS A 705 3.63 14.50 -2.59
CA LYS A 705 4.82 13.75 -3.03
C LYS A 705 6.11 14.38 -2.51
N GLN A 706 6.28 15.69 -2.70
CA GLN A 706 7.45 16.44 -2.24
C GLN A 706 7.58 16.42 -0.71
N MET A 707 6.46 16.68 -0.01
CA MET A 707 6.41 16.80 1.44
C MET A 707 6.64 15.46 2.17
N LEU A 708 6.06 14.37 1.68
CA LEU A 708 5.97 13.12 2.45
C LEU A 708 6.95 12.04 1.99
N TYR A 709 7.37 12.04 0.72
CA TYR A 709 8.10 10.91 0.14
C TYR A 709 9.47 11.28 -0.42
N VAL A 710 9.69 12.52 -0.85
CA VAL A 710 11.05 12.94 -1.22
C VAL A 710 11.95 12.96 0.01
N ARG A 711 13.16 12.43 -0.17
CA ARG A 711 14.20 12.33 0.85
C ARG A 711 15.41 13.12 0.40
N MET A 712 16.04 13.81 1.35
CA MET A 712 17.30 14.49 1.14
C MET A 712 18.38 13.93 2.07
N PRO A 713 19.55 13.55 1.54
CA PRO A 713 20.65 13.10 2.36
C PRO A 713 21.19 14.24 3.23
N THR A 714 21.50 13.92 4.48
CA THR A 714 22.16 14.83 5.43
C THR A 714 23.31 14.10 6.11
N ARG A 715 24.14 14.84 6.85
CA ARG A 715 25.24 14.25 7.64
C ARG A 715 24.77 13.16 8.62
N ASN A 716 23.52 13.21 9.08
CA ASN A 716 22.95 12.29 10.07
C ASN A 716 21.93 11.31 9.48
N GLY A 717 21.98 11.07 8.16
CA GLY A 717 21.02 10.24 7.43
C GLY A 717 20.05 11.07 6.60
N GLU A 718 19.01 10.44 6.07
CA GLU A 718 18.03 11.12 5.23
C GLU A 718 16.94 11.82 6.04
N ARG A 719 16.40 12.94 5.50
CA ARG A 719 15.20 13.59 6.02
C ARG A 719 14.22 13.94 4.91
N ARG A 720 12.96 14.21 5.29
CA ARG A 720 11.95 14.77 4.37
C ARG A 720 12.28 16.23 4.03
N TYR A 721 11.71 16.72 2.94
CA TYR A 721 11.74 18.15 2.64
C TYR A 721 10.98 18.96 3.71
N ASN A 722 11.55 20.12 4.05
CA ASN A 722 10.88 21.13 4.88
C ASN A 722 9.96 22.02 4.02
N ALA A 723 9.17 22.87 4.66
CA ALA A 723 8.20 23.73 3.96
C ALA A 723 8.83 24.60 2.85
N THR A 724 10.04 25.12 3.08
CA THR A 724 10.75 25.96 2.09
C THR A 724 11.20 25.14 0.88
N GLU A 725 11.72 23.94 1.07
CA GLU A 725 12.14 23.04 -0.01
C GLU A 725 10.94 22.59 -0.85
N VAL A 726 9.82 22.24 -0.22
CA VAL A 726 8.57 21.92 -0.93
C VAL A 726 8.07 23.12 -1.72
N PHE A 727 8.11 24.33 -1.14
CA PHE A 727 7.75 25.56 -1.82
C PHE A 727 8.62 25.82 -3.05
N SER A 728 9.94 25.69 -2.92
CA SER A 728 10.86 25.79 -4.06
C SER A 728 10.55 24.76 -5.15
N ALA A 729 10.29 23.51 -4.77
CA ALA A 729 9.93 22.46 -5.72
C ALA A 729 8.60 22.74 -6.46
N CYS A 730 7.68 23.48 -5.85
CA CYS A 730 6.45 23.94 -6.52
C CYS A 730 6.72 25.07 -7.51
N LEU A 731 7.61 26.00 -7.17
CA LEU A 731 8.00 27.10 -8.07
C LEU A 731 8.82 26.63 -9.28
N THR A 732 9.58 25.54 -9.12
CA THR A 732 10.39 24.94 -10.18
C THR A 732 9.74 23.71 -10.80
N ASP A 733 8.41 23.58 -10.68
CA ASP A 733 7.69 22.45 -11.24
C ASP A 733 7.72 22.46 -12.78
N GLU A 734 8.43 21.51 -13.39
CA GLU A 734 8.46 21.33 -14.85
C GLU A 734 7.11 20.90 -15.44
N GLY A 735 6.20 20.38 -14.60
CA GLY A 735 4.85 20.01 -15.00
C GLY A 735 3.88 21.17 -15.18
N CYS A 736 4.32 22.42 -14.98
CA CYS A 736 3.51 23.64 -15.13
C CYS A 736 2.23 23.65 -14.26
N ARG A 737 2.16 22.84 -13.18
CA ARG A 737 0.93 22.70 -12.36
C ARG A 737 0.65 23.94 -11.51
N PHE A 738 1.65 24.79 -11.34
CA PHE A 738 1.56 26.04 -10.58
C PHE A 738 1.64 27.28 -11.48
N ASP A 739 1.62 27.10 -12.81
CA ASP A 739 1.62 28.22 -13.75
C ASP A 739 0.43 29.15 -13.50
N GLY A 740 0.72 30.45 -13.40
CA GLY A 740 -0.29 31.47 -13.10
C GLY A 740 -0.62 31.67 -11.62
N ALA A 741 -0.08 30.84 -10.71
CA ALA A 741 -0.10 31.12 -9.27
C ALA A 741 1.06 32.05 -8.89
N ASP A 742 0.77 33.13 -8.18
CA ASP A 742 1.83 33.95 -7.59
C ASP A 742 2.47 33.29 -6.36
N ILE A 743 3.57 33.86 -5.87
CA ILE A 743 4.33 33.31 -4.74
C ILE A 743 3.50 33.22 -3.45
N GLU A 744 2.51 34.09 -3.24
CA GLU A 744 1.65 34.05 -2.06
C GLU A 744 0.62 32.93 -2.16
N ARG A 745 0.10 32.70 -3.36
CA ARG A 745 -0.81 31.60 -3.62
C ARG A 745 -0.10 30.26 -3.41
N VAL A 746 1.12 30.09 -3.93
CA VAL A 746 1.93 28.89 -3.71
C VAL A 746 2.26 28.73 -2.22
N TYR A 747 2.59 29.81 -1.51
CA TYR A 747 2.78 29.78 -0.06
C TYR A 747 1.53 29.25 0.66
N SER A 748 0.37 29.81 0.34
CA SER A 748 -0.91 29.42 0.95
C SER A 748 -1.22 27.94 0.70
N MET A 749 -0.92 27.44 -0.50
CA MET A 749 -1.07 26.03 -0.86
C MET A 749 -0.18 25.09 -0.01
N VAL A 750 1.10 25.44 0.16
CA VAL A 750 2.07 24.66 0.94
C VAL A 750 1.75 24.73 2.43
N ALA A 751 1.54 25.92 2.98
CA ALA A 751 1.22 26.13 4.40
C ALA A 751 -0.03 25.34 4.81
N PHE A 752 -1.09 25.39 4.00
CA PHE A 752 -2.30 24.62 4.23
C PHE A 752 -2.02 23.11 4.22
N SER A 753 -1.17 22.61 3.31
CA SER A 753 -0.87 21.17 3.20
C SER A 753 -0.16 20.64 4.46
N TYR A 754 0.83 21.37 4.98
CA TYR A 754 1.52 21.01 6.23
C TYR A 754 0.57 21.05 7.44
N GLU A 755 -0.27 22.08 7.53
CA GLU A 755 -1.22 22.19 8.63
C GLU A 755 -2.25 21.05 8.62
N ARG A 756 -2.86 20.78 7.45
CA ARG A 756 -3.85 19.70 7.33
C ARG A 756 -3.23 18.34 7.57
N TRP A 757 -1.99 18.13 7.14
CA TRP A 757 -1.25 16.91 7.45
C TRP A 757 -1.14 16.71 8.95
N GLY A 758 -0.73 17.73 9.71
CA GLY A 758 -0.68 17.65 11.18
C GLY A 758 -2.03 17.33 11.83
N ILE A 759 -3.11 17.97 11.37
CA ILE A 759 -4.47 17.74 11.89
C ILE A 759 -5.00 16.35 11.52
N SER A 760 -4.61 15.81 10.36
CA SER A 760 -5.15 14.54 9.84
C SER A 760 -4.72 13.29 10.62
N GLN A 761 -3.64 13.35 11.39
CA GLN A 761 -2.96 12.16 11.93
C GLN A 761 -3.89 11.26 12.76
N HIS A 762 -4.63 11.84 13.71
CA HIS A 762 -5.57 11.08 14.54
C HIS A 762 -6.71 10.42 13.73
N LYS A 763 -7.07 11.00 12.57
CA LYS A 763 -8.06 10.41 11.66
C LYS A 763 -7.44 9.26 10.86
N ILE A 764 -6.25 9.46 10.31
CA ILE A 764 -5.51 8.43 9.56
C ILE A 764 -5.26 7.20 10.45
N HIS A 765 -4.88 7.40 11.71
CA HIS A 765 -4.63 6.31 12.65
C HIS A 765 -5.86 5.47 12.99
N ALA A 766 -7.07 6.00 12.77
CA ALA A 766 -8.33 5.29 12.96
C ALA A 766 -8.97 4.80 11.65
N SER A 767 -8.33 5.05 10.51
CA SER A 767 -8.89 4.72 9.20
C SER A 767 -8.97 3.21 8.94
N ALA A 768 -9.94 2.81 8.12
CA ALA A 768 -10.11 1.43 7.70
C ALA A 768 -8.93 0.96 6.83
N ILE A 769 -8.60 -0.33 6.93
CA ILE A 769 -7.50 -0.92 6.18
C ILE A 769 -7.81 -0.99 4.68
N GLY A 770 -6.80 -0.84 3.84
CA GLY A 770 -6.94 -0.88 2.39
C GLY A 770 -5.74 -1.46 1.66
N PRO A 771 -5.90 -1.81 0.37
CA PRO A 771 -4.77 -2.20 -0.47
C PRO A 771 -3.77 -1.06 -0.59
N THR A 772 -2.50 -1.38 -0.89
CA THR A 772 -1.46 -0.38 -1.16
C THR A 772 -0.76 -0.63 -2.49
N TYR A 773 -0.88 0.33 -3.41
CA TYR A 773 -0.08 0.40 -4.63
C TYR A 773 0.95 1.52 -4.52
N GLY A 774 2.23 1.17 -4.30
CA GLY A 774 3.28 2.16 -4.08
C GLY A 774 3.16 2.85 -2.72
N GLN A 775 2.80 4.13 -2.73
CA GLN A 775 2.80 4.99 -1.55
C GLN A 775 1.45 4.97 -0.82
N ASN A 776 1.48 4.96 0.51
CA ASN A 776 0.31 5.11 1.36
C ASN A 776 0.63 6.06 2.54
N VAL A 777 -0.39 6.47 3.29
CA VAL A 777 -0.25 7.21 4.56
C VAL A 777 -0.65 6.37 5.76
N ASP A 778 -0.95 5.09 5.55
CA ASP A 778 -1.21 4.18 6.66
C ASP A 778 -0.05 4.21 7.68
N HIS A 779 -0.43 4.37 8.94
CA HIS A 779 0.48 4.52 10.07
C HIS A 779 1.11 3.22 10.56
N GLN A 780 0.48 2.07 10.25
CA GLN A 780 0.98 0.76 10.67
C GLN A 780 2.20 0.39 9.83
N VAL A 781 2.10 0.63 8.52
CA VAL A 781 3.13 0.18 7.58
C VAL A 781 3.85 1.29 6.82
N SER A 782 3.23 2.38 6.38
CA SER A 782 3.83 3.20 5.31
C SER A 782 4.44 4.50 5.79
N LEU A 783 3.72 5.27 6.62
CA LEU A 783 4.16 6.62 7.00
C LEU A 783 3.81 6.92 8.44
N ARG A 784 4.79 6.74 9.33
CA ARG A 784 4.65 7.04 10.75
C ARG A 784 4.83 8.54 10.99
N THR A 785 3.81 9.15 11.59
CA THR A 785 3.80 10.56 12.02
C THR A 785 2.98 10.65 13.32
N PRO A 786 3.42 11.42 14.33
CA PRO A 786 2.73 11.43 15.62
C PRO A 786 1.40 12.18 15.56
N ASN A 787 0.44 11.76 16.39
CA ASN A 787 -0.85 12.44 16.56
C ASN A 787 -0.72 13.87 17.12
N LEU A 788 0.32 14.12 17.92
CA LEU A 788 0.63 15.41 18.52
C LEU A 788 1.98 15.87 17.99
N SER A 789 2.02 17.04 17.37
CA SER A 789 3.24 17.62 16.80
C SER A 789 3.15 19.15 16.83
N GLY A 790 4.27 19.82 16.55
CA GLY A 790 4.28 21.27 16.32
C GLY A 790 3.55 21.71 15.05
N ASN A 791 3.07 20.75 14.23
CA ASN A 791 2.38 20.93 12.95
C ASN A 791 3.18 21.81 11.97
N SER A 792 4.51 21.75 12.05
CA SER A 792 5.46 22.53 11.24
C SER A 792 5.16 24.04 11.22
N LYS A 793 4.54 24.59 12.28
CA LYS A 793 4.20 26.01 12.36
C LYS A 793 5.44 26.89 12.25
N ASP A 794 6.54 26.49 12.88
CA ASP A 794 7.85 27.14 12.80
C ASP A 794 8.38 27.19 11.36
N GLU A 795 8.29 26.09 10.62
CA GLU A 795 8.69 26.03 9.20
C GLU A 795 7.79 26.88 8.30
N ILE A 796 6.47 26.89 8.56
CA ILE A 796 5.49 27.72 7.83
C ILE A 796 5.75 29.22 8.06
N VAL A 797 6.08 29.60 9.29
CA VAL A 797 6.45 30.98 9.64
C VAL A 797 7.79 31.35 9.00
N GLU A 798 8.78 30.46 9.04
CA GLU A 798 10.09 30.67 8.40
C GLU A 798 9.94 30.90 6.89
N LEU A 799 9.14 30.07 6.21
CA LEU A 799 8.82 30.27 4.81
C LEU A 799 8.06 31.58 4.57
N GLY A 800 7.13 31.95 5.47
CA GLY A 800 6.40 33.21 5.38
C GLY A 800 7.34 34.43 5.46
N ILE A 801 8.37 34.36 6.32
CA ILE A 801 9.42 35.37 6.39
C ILE A 801 10.21 35.45 5.08
N ASP A 802 10.55 34.32 4.46
CA ASP A 802 11.26 34.29 3.18
C ASP A 802 10.44 34.95 2.05
N VAL A 803 9.14 34.66 1.98
CA VAL A 803 8.22 35.28 1.00
C VAL A 803 8.07 36.79 1.28
N LEU A 804 7.90 37.19 2.53
CA LEU A 804 7.82 38.61 2.92
C LEU A 804 9.13 39.37 2.65
N ALA A 805 10.28 38.72 2.82
CA ALA A 805 11.59 39.32 2.53
C ALA A 805 11.71 39.76 1.07
N VAL A 806 11.22 38.93 0.15
CA VAL A 806 11.17 39.22 -1.29
C VAL A 806 10.24 40.42 -1.58
N LYS A 807 9.12 40.54 -0.86
CA LYS A 807 8.12 41.62 -1.08
C LYS A 807 8.48 42.95 -0.41
N MET A 808 9.14 42.90 0.75
CA MET A 808 9.33 44.05 1.63
C MET A 808 10.77 44.57 1.70
N ALA A 809 11.72 43.94 1.00
CA ALA A 809 13.15 44.28 1.03
C ALA A 809 13.73 44.32 2.46
N ILE A 810 13.47 43.27 3.23
CA ILE A 810 13.92 43.09 4.61
C ILE A 810 15.45 42.85 4.63
N SER A 811 16.19 43.41 5.61
CA SER A 811 17.64 43.18 5.72
C SER A 811 17.99 41.77 6.19
N ASP A 812 19.16 41.26 5.80
CA ASP A 812 19.63 39.93 6.19
C ASP A 812 19.69 39.72 7.71
N ASP A 813 20.09 40.75 8.47
CA ASP A 813 20.14 40.71 9.93
C ASP A 813 18.74 40.55 10.54
N GLN A 814 17.75 41.24 9.96
CA GLN A 814 16.37 41.17 10.39
C GLN A 814 15.72 39.83 9.99
N ILE A 815 15.97 39.32 8.79
CA ILE A 815 15.55 37.97 8.38
C ILE A 815 16.12 36.94 9.35
N SER A 816 17.42 37.02 9.64
CA SER A 816 18.11 36.13 10.57
C SER A 816 17.50 36.17 11.97
N LEU A 817 17.15 37.35 12.48
CA LEU A 817 16.45 37.51 13.76
C LEU A 817 15.06 36.88 13.73
N LEU A 818 14.25 37.16 12.70
CA LEU A 818 12.88 36.63 12.57
C LEU A 818 12.87 35.11 12.45
N LYS A 819 13.81 34.52 11.71
CA LYS A 819 14.00 33.06 11.63
C LYS A 819 14.46 32.44 12.94
N ARG A 820 15.25 33.16 13.76
CA ARG A 820 15.54 32.68 15.13
C ARG A 820 14.29 32.71 16.00
N ARG A 821 13.46 33.76 15.89
CA ARG A 821 12.18 33.84 16.59
C ARG A 821 11.23 32.72 16.18
N SER A 822 11.11 32.38 14.90
CA SER A 822 10.23 31.27 14.47
C SER A 822 10.59 29.92 15.09
N ARG A 823 11.84 29.72 15.51
CA ARG A 823 12.33 28.47 16.10
C ARG A 823 12.38 28.45 17.63
N GLN A 824 12.35 29.62 18.28
CA GLN A 824 12.64 29.74 19.73
C GLN A 824 11.62 30.59 20.50
N ASP A 825 10.77 31.35 19.83
CA ASP A 825 9.79 32.28 20.42
C ASP A 825 8.37 31.81 20.05
N GLU A 826 7.75 31.06 20.96
CA GLU A 826 6.42 30.48 20.77
C GLU A 826 5.35 31.55 20.56
N ASP A 827 5.38 32.63 21.35
CA ASP A 827 4.45 33.75 21.25
C ASP A 827 4.51 34.41 19.85
N PHE A 828 5.71 34.54 19.29
CA PHE A 828 5.91 35.03 17.93
C PHE A 828 5.24 34.13 16.90
N VAL A 829 5.45 32.81 16.99
CA VAL A 829 4.87 31.81 16.07
C VAL A 829 3.35 31.81 16.18
N GLU A 830 2.79 31.77 17.39
CA GLU A 830 1.35 31.78 17.60
C GLU A 830 0.70 33.05 17.05
N LYS A 831 1.31 34.21 17.29
CA LYS A 831 0.79 35.48 16.79
C LYS A 831 0.89 35.60 15.27
N PHE A 832 1.99 35.12 14.67
CA PHE A 832 2.13 35.03 13.22
C PHE A 832 1.05 34.15 12.61
N MET A 833 0.87 32.93 13.13
CA MET A 833 -0.15 32.01 12.64
C MET A 833 -1.58 32.53 12.86
N SER A 834 -1.82 33.26 13.95
CA SER A 834 -3.12 33.90 14.23
C SER A 834 -3.43 35.01 13.22
N LEU A 835 -2.47 35.89 12.94
CA LEU A 835 -2.60 36.94 11.93
C LEU A 835 -2.77 36.37 10.53
N LEU A 836 -1.99 35.33 10.19
CA LEU A 836 -2.05 34.64 8.91
C LEU A 836 -3.45 34.10 8.59
N LYS A 837 -4.23 33.78 9.63
CA LYS A 837 -5.60 33.25 9.54
C LYS A 837 -6.70 34.28 9.79
N GLN A 838 -6.34 35.51 10.19
CA GLN A 838 -7.30 36.57 10.58
C GLN A 838 -8.35 36.12 11.62
N GLY A 839 -8.07 35.10 12.45
CA GLY A 839 -9.06 34.52 13.37
C GLY A 839 -10.26 33.82 12.69
N LYS A 840 -10.22 33.61 11.37
CA LYS A 840 -11.24 32.83 10.66
C LYS A 840 -11.09 31.35 10.97
N ARG A 841 -12.22 30.63 10.97
CA ARG A 841 -12.25 29.16 11.07
C ARG A 841 -11.95 28.47 9.74
N ASP A 842 -12.01 29.22 8.62
CA ASP A 842 -11.53 28.73 7.33
C ASP A 842 -10.00 28.72 7.33
N LEU A 843 -9.41 27.67 6.78
CA LEU A 843 -7.97 27.41 6.90
C LEU A 843 -7.15 28.16 5.84
N SER A 844 -7.69 29.24 5.26
CA SER A 844 -6.96 30.05 4.27
C SER A 844 -5.85 30.84 4.95
N CYS A 845 -4.63 30.74 4.41
CA CYS A 845 -3.49 31.55 4.80
C CYS A 845 -3.37 32.79 3.91
N ASP A 846 -3.27 33.97 4.52
CA ASP A 846 -3.13 35.25 3.81
C ASP A 846 -1.96 36.08 4.38
N LEU A 847 -0.83 36.06 3.66
CA LEU A 847 0.39 36.79 4.04
C LEU A 847 0.23 38.31 3.91
N SER A 848 -0.69 38.80 3.09
CA SER A 848 -0.86 40.24 2.84
C SER A 848 -1.29 41.00 4.10
N VAL A 849 -1.99 40.34 5.00
CA VAL A 849 -2.37 40.87 6.33
C VAL A 849 -1.16 41.15 7.18
N ILE A 850 -0.20 40.23 7.17
CA ILE A 850 1.04 40.37 7.93
C ILE A 850 1.88 41.47 7.32
N GLU A 851 2.00 41.50 5.99
CA GLU A 851 2.68 42.58 5.28
C GLU A 851 2.09 43.94 5.68
N GLN A 852 0.76 44.09 5.63
CA GLN A 852 0.08 45.33 5.99
C GLN A 852 0.34 45.72 7.45
N ALA A 853 0.15 44.78 8.38
CA ALA A 853 0.37 45.05 9.81
C ALA A 853 1.80 45.50 10.10
N VAL A 854 2.79 44.85 9.47
CA VAL A 854 4.21 45.20 9.60
C VAL A 854 4.51 46.55 8.96
N ARG A 855 3.92 46.89 7.80
CA ARG A 855 4.07 48.22 7.19
C ARG A 855 3.49 49.33 8.06
N GLU A 856 2.40 49.06 8.77
CA GLU A 856 1.74 50.05 9.64
C GLU A 856 2.43 50.23 11.00
N LYS A 857 2.87 49.13 11.63
CA LYS A 857 3.31 49.12 13.05
C LYS A 857 4.77 48.74 13.24
N GLY A 858 5.46 48.32 12.19
CA GLY A 858 6.77 47.67 12.28
C GLY A 858 6.69 46.25 12.84
N TRP A 859 7.81 45.53 12.79
CA TRP A 859 7.88 44.14 13.27
C TRP A 859 7.66 44.04 14.79
N GLU A 860 8.28 44.91 15.59
CA GLU A 860 8.11 44.94 17.06
C GLU A 860 6.70 45.39 17.45
N GLY A 861 6.13 46.39 16.77
CA GLY A 861 4.74 46.81 17.03
C GLY A 861 3.71 45.75 16.64
N THR A 862 4.02 44.90 15.64
CA THR A 862 3.16 43.80 15.21
C THR A 862 3.31 42.57 16.10
N PHE A 863 4.55 42.17 16.42
CA PHE A 863 4.86 40.87 17.04
C PHE A 863 5.44 40.95 18.46
N GLY A 864 5.58 42.15 19.02
CA GLY A 864 6.28 42.36 20.27
C GLY A 864 7.80 42.35 20.10
N GLU A 865 8.48 42.85 21.13
CA GLU A 865 9.94 42.83 21.24
C GLU A 865 10.48 41.38 21.23
N PRO A 866 11.61 41.11 20.56
CA PRO A 866 12.29 39.83 20.70
C PRO A 866 12.69 39.60 22.17
N PRO A 867 12.56 38.36 22.68
CA PRO A 867 13.11 37.99 23.98
C PRO A 867 14.62 38.30 24.06
N GLU A 868 15.11 38.68 25.25
CA GLU A 868 16.51 39.11 25.43
C GLU A 868 17.53 38.06 25.01
N TYR A 869 17.25 36.77 25.22
CA TYR A 869 18.16 35.70 24.80
C TYR A 869 18.36 35.61 23.27
N LEU A 870 17.46 36.18 22.46
CA LEU A 870 17.59 36.27 21.00
C LEU A 870 18.34 37.52 20.52
N LYS A 871 18.47 38.53 21.39
CA LYS A 871 19.15 39.81 21.10
C LYS A 871 20.68 39.70 21.24
N VAL A 872 21.19 38.71 21.98
CA VAL A 872 22.60 38.66 22.44
C VAL A 872 23.59 37.99 21.46
N LEU A 873 23.13 37.36 20.37
CA LEU A 873 24.02 36.66 19.44
C LEU A 873 24.33 37.46 18.16
N SER A 874 25.23 38.43 18.28
CA SER A 874 25.88 39.11 17.14
C SER A 874 27.35 38.73 16.94
N VAL A 875 27.87 37.71 17.64
CA VAL A 875 29.30 37.36 17.53
C VAL A 875 29.50 35.84 17.42
N VAL A 876 30.32 35.48 16.43
CA VAL A 876 30.85 34.15 16.06
C VAL A 876 30.00 33.33 15.08
N ARG A 877 30.16 33.62 13.78
CA ARG A 877 30.20 32.55 12.77
C ARG A 877 31.59 31.89 12.88
N PRO A 878 31.72 30.59 13.19
CA PRO A 878 32.84 29.84 12.63
C PRO A 878 32.53 29.67 11.14
N SER A 879 33.48 30.03 10.29
CA SER A 879 33.51 29.53 8.92
C SER A 879 33.47 28.00 8.96
N ILE A 880 32.40 27.41 8.44
CA ILE A 880 32.35 26.01 8.01
C ILE A 880 32.04 26.03 6.54
#